data_AF-A0A0A2VYJ3-F1
#
_entry.id   AF-A0A0A2VYJ3-F1
#
_cell.length_a   1.000
_cell.length_b   1.000
_cell.length_c   1.000
_cell.angle_alpha   90.00
_cell.angle_beta   90.00
_cell.angle_gamma   90.00
#
_symmetry.space_group_name_H-M   'P 1'
#
loop_
_entity.id
_entity.type
_entity.pdbx_description
1 polymer ?
#
loop_
_entity_poly.entity_id
_entity_poly.type
_entity_poly.pdbx_seq_one_letter_code
_entity_poly.pdbx_strand_id
1 'polypeptide(L)'
;MNRIAMSAIALSLVSFSAASFAAELTGPNLERCFGIAKAADNDCKAGAGTTCAGTSKVDYQKNAYKMVPAGTCTAIQTPNGHGSLTEGAGLGLKPEHYADAWASPSTLWFEVHSENYLMAGGPRREWLAAIRQQHQISLHGVSLSLASDAPPDAQLLSQLRALVTDLKPALVSEHLAWSRWNGIYYPDLLPVPRTTRLMHRLVDNITRTQDALGCQISLENPTHYLQMPEHEWEEIEFLDEVSRRSGCGLLLDLNNVWLSAHNLGFEATTWLSRFPVERVTEIHLAGFSVDEGGSSLLIDSHDQSISEERVAGRAAARSAHHRHNGSRRMSTQLSRYHEAFIGLLYGEARPELSHLQPQPGLAVYRNGVIKACVDALEANFPSVSRLTGSDFFREMARGYALERPPHGGELVRYGDAFPTFISAYPPARELPYLSAVAELDKLWLDVFCAPASAPLDVHALANTAADSLGTTSLRLRDSVRWYWHPTLPVFTLWAFNREQKAAPETIHWQGEGALLVRRQRHIFADPLSQGGSAFLTACGQGATLDQASEQALVAEPTLALGPFFSHLLSSGGGCSLWNRLWGRIQRGIGDNVLLLVARVGIAAVFFLSGRTKVTGFMTLKPSTYELFRTEYALPLIPYDIAAHLATLAEHTFPVLLVLGLLSRFAAAGLLFMTLVIEIFVYPDAWPTHLIWGGLLLLIIARGAGRWSLDRVLKLA
;
A
#
# COMPACT_ATOMS: atom_id res chain seq x y z
N MET A 1 31.13 0.43 45.72
CA MET A 1 31.30 1.89 45.95
C MET A 1 31.09 2.55 44.60
N ASN A 2 29.88 3.02 44.29
CA ASN A 2 29.44 4.43 44.45
C ASN A 2 30.33 5.38 43.62
N ARG A 3 29.84 6.29 42.77
CA ARG A 3 28.48 6.84 42.56
C ARG A 3 28.59 7.94 41.47
N ILE A 4 27.49 8.17 40.72
CA ILE A 4 27.04 9.47 40.17
C ILE A 4 27.83 9.99 38.94
N ALA A 5 27.26 10.33 37.78
CA ALA A 5 25.87 10.42 37.32
C ALA A 5 25.83 10.36 35.78
N MET A 6 25.02 9.44 35.25
CA MET A 6 24.30 9.64 33.98
C MET A 6 22.83 9.81 34.36
N SER A 7 22.26 10.97 34.05
CA SER A 7 20.84 11.25 34.15
C SER A 7 20.34 11.60 32.74
N ALA A 8 19.66 10.65 32.10
CA ALA A 8 18.35 10.86 31.47
C ALA A 8 17.99 9.65 30.60
N ILE A 9 16.73 9.25 30.69
CA ILE A 9 16.01 8.30 29.82
C ILE A 9 16.22 6.82 30.16
N ALA A 10 15.46 6.33 31.15
CA ALA A 10 14.77 5.04 31.06
C ALA A 10 13.77 4.84 32.22
N LEU A 11 12.65 4.22 31.85
CA LEU A 11 11.67 3.49 32.67
C LEU A 11 10.65 4.26 33.50
N SER A 12 9.40 4.12 33.06
CA SER A 12 8.31 3.76 33.97
C SER A 12 7.41 2.71 33.30
N LEU A 13 7.65 1.44 33.61
CA LEU A 13 6.61 0.41 33.60
C LEU A 13 6.95 -0.72 34.59
N VAL A 14 5.94 -0.98 35.43
CA VAL A 14 5.62 -2.18 36.21
C VAL A 14 6.30 -2.40 37.55
N SER A 15 5.49 -2.31 38.61
CA SER A 15 5.38 -3.38 39.62
C SER A 15 3.96 -3.45 40.16
N PHE A 16 3.43 -4.68 40.15
CA PHE A 16 2.15 -5.14 40.64
C PHE A 16 2.21 -5.42 42.15
N SER A 17 1.13 -5.16 42.90
CA SER A 17 0.57 -6.13 43.87
C SER A 17 -0.75 -5.67 44.47
N ALA A 18 -1.61 -6.65 44.74
CA ALA A 18 -3.05 -6.62 44.97
C ALA A 18 -3.54 -6.21 46.39
N ALA A 19 -4.81 -5.79 46.44
CA ALA A 19 -5.89 -6.10 47.41
C ALA A 19 -6.71 -4.83 47.77
N SER A 20 -8.03 -4.79 48.00
CA SER A 20 -9.21 -5.60 47.67
C SER A 20 -10.44 -4.80 48.13
N PHE A 21 -11.50 -4.83 47.30
CA PHE A 21 -12.95 -4.73 47.57
C PHE A 21 -13.61 -3.65 48.46
N ALA A 22 -14.55 -2.91 47.82
CA ALA A 22 -15.98 -2.68 48.15
C ALA A 22 -16.36 -1.23 47.78
N ALA A 23 -17.45 -0.85 47.11
CA ALA A 23 -18.56 -1.41 46.33
C ALA A 23 -19.06 -0.21 45.47
N GLU A 24 -19.60 -0.35 44.26
CA GLU A 24 -21.04 -0.35 43.99
C GLU A 24 -21.33 -0.77 42.53
N LEU A 25 -22.43 -1.49 42.33
CA LEU A 25 -22.78 -2.24 41.11
C LEU A 25 -23.34 -1.35 39.97
N THR A 26 -22.58 -1.18 38.87
CA THR A 26 -23.06 -1.06 37.46
C THR A 26 -21.85 -1.22 36.51
N GLY A 27 -21.74 -2.32 35.77
CA GLY A 27 -20.50 -2.68 35.04
C GLY A 27 -20.31 -2.00 33.66
N PRO A 28 -19.12 -1.46 33.31
CA PRO A 28 -18.84 -0.76 32.04
C PRO A 28 -18.03 -1.56 30.98
N ASN A 29 -18.15 -2.89 30.89
CA ASN A 29 -17.33 -3.71 29.97
C ASN A 29 -18.10 -4.85 29.28
N LEU A 30 -19.35 -4.63 28.90
CA LEU A 30 -20.15 -5.61 28.16
C LEU A 30 -20.49 -5.10 26.75
N GLU A 31 -20.42 -5.98 25.74
CA GLU A 31 -20.83 -5.74 24.36
C GLU A 31 -22.01 -6.65 23.97
N ARG A 32 -22.77 -6.23 22.95
CA ARG A 32 -23.81 -7.07 22.35
C ARG A 32 -23.21 -7.96 21.29
N CYS A 33 -23.37 -9.26 21.47
CA CYS A 33 -22.89 -10.25 20.52
C CYS A 33 -24.02 -10.96 19.83
N PHE A 34 -24.23 -10.66 18.56
CA PHE A 34 -25.32 -11.21 17.75
C PHE A 34 -25.00 -12.65 17.30
N GLY A 35 -25.97 -13.49 16.97
CA GLY A 35 -25.70 -14.82 16.42
C GLY A 35 -24.94 -15.82 17.31
N ILE A 36 -24.70 -15.50 18.59
CA ILE A 36 -24.06 -16.44 19.56
C ILE A 36 -25.04 -17.02 20.57
N ALA A 37 -26.28 -16.52 20.62
CA ALA A 37 -27.29 -16.97 21.56
C ALA A 37 -27.81 -18.36 21.19
N LYS A 38 -28.06 -19.21 22.20
CA LYS A 38 -28.74 -20.50 22.00
C LYS A 38 -30.25 -20.30 22.01
N ALA A 39 -31.01 -21.27 21.51
CA ALA A 39 -32.46 -21.25 21.55
C ALA A 39 -32.95 -21.00 22.99
N ALA A 40 -33.84 -20.03 23.15
CA ALA A 40 -34.36 -19.54 24.42
C ALA A 40 -33.32 -18.96 25.40
N ASP A 41 -32.08 -18.69 24.96
CA ASP A 41 -30.98 -18.16 25.78
C ASP A 41 -30.31 -16.94 25.10
N ASN A 42 -31.14 -15.96 24.74
CA ASN A 42 -30.71 -14.65 24.25
C ASN A 42 -31.04 -13.53 25.24
N ASP A 43 -30.19 -12.52 25.27
CA ASP A 43 -30.43 -11.25 25.94
C ASP A 43 -31.18 -10.30 25.01
N CYS A 44 -31.81 -9.29 25.61
CA CYS A 44 -32.44 -8.21 24.87
C CYS A 44 -32.54 -6.94 25.72
N LYS A 45 -32.68 -5.77 25.06
CA LYS A 45 -32.90 -4.48 25.72
C LYS A 45 -34.39 -4.20 25.65
N ALA A 46 -35.13 -4.61 26.67
CA ALA A 46 -36.53 -4.25 26.75
C ALA A 46 -36.73 -2.88 27.43
N GLY A 47 -37.66 -2.09 26.91
CA GLY A 47 -38.22 -0.95 27.64
C GLY A 47 -39.11 -1.44 28.79
N ALA A 48 -39.55 -0.51 29.66
CA ALA A 48 -40.43 -0.86 30.77
C ALA A 48 -41.71 -1.56 30.25
N GLY A 49 -41.89 -2.84 30.60
CA GLY A 49 -43.10 -3.63 30.31
C GLY A 49 -43.01 -4.69 29.22
N THR A 50 -41.88 -4.86 28.53
CA THR A 50 -41.66 -5.98 27.58
C THR A 50 -40.57 -6.93 28.09
N THR A 51 -40.67 -8.22 27.76
CA THR A 51 -39.60 -9.20 28.01
C THR A 51 -39.32 -9.93 26.69
N CYS A 52 -38.10 -9.78 26.18
CA CYS A 52 -37.63 -10.46 24.96
C CYS A 52 -36.44 -11.39 25.26
N ALA A 53 -36.10 -11.56 26.53
CA ALA A 53 -35.14 -12.56 26.97
C ALA A 53 -35.73 -13.96 26.67
N GLY A 54 -34.97 -14.78 25.95
CA GLY A 54 -35.38 -16.15 25.58
C GLY A 54 -36.37 -16.27 24.43
N THR A 55 -36.46 -15.29 23.53
CA THR A 55 -37.30 -15.34 22.31
C THR A 55 -36.64 -15.98 21.09
N SER A 56 -35.34 -16.24 21.16
CA SER A 56 -34.62 -16.99 20.12
C SER A 56 -35.23 -18.39 19.97
N LYS A 57 -35.58 -18.76 18.74
CA LYS A 57 -36.27 -20.02 18.43
C LYS A 57 -35.30 -21.14 18.03
N VAL A 58 -34.09 -20.78 17.63
CA VAL A 58 -33.05 -21.69 17.15
C VAL A 58 -31.69 -21.26 17.70
N ASP A 59 -30.78 -22.21 17.83
CA ASP A 59 -29.41 -21.93 18.22
C ASP A 59 -28.72 -21.03 17.19
N TYR A 60 -27.93 -20.06 17.67
CA TYR A 60 -27.15 -19.11 16.86
C TYR A 60 -28.01 -18.21 15.95
N GLN A 61 -29.23 -17.90 16.39
CA GLN A 61 -30.13 -17.01 15.66
C GLN A 61 -29.49 -15.62 15.45
N LYS A 62 -29.26 -15.23 14.20
CA LYS A 62 -28.42 -14.07 13.82
C LYS A 62 -28.87 -12.74 14.41
N ASN A 63 -30.18 -12.50 14.52
CA ASN A 63 -30.74 -11.27 15.09
C ASN A 63 -30.93 -11.32 16.61
N ALA A 64 -30.62 -12.45 17.26
CA ALA A 64 -30.61 -12.60 18.71
C ALA A 64 -29.19 -12.37 19.23
N TYR A 65 -29.05 -11.66 20.35
CA TYR A 65 -27.73 -11.36 20.92
C TYR A 65 -27.58 -11.84 22.36
N LYS A 66 -26.34 -11.93 22.83
CA LYS A 66 -26.00 -12.11 24.25
C LYS A 66 -25.08 -10.98 24.69
N MET A 67 -25.28 -10.49 25.90
CA MET A 67 -24.39 -9.53 26.56
C MET A 67 -23.18 -10.31 27.06
N VAL A 68 -22.01 -10.00 26.50
CA VAL A 68 -20.74 -10.68 26.79
C VAL A 68 -19.67 -9.66 27.15
N PRO A 69 -18.58 -10.05 27.82
CA PRO A 69 -17.44 -9.15 28.02
C PRO A 69 -16.96 -8.56 26.70
N ALA A 70 -16.64 -7.26 26.68
CA ALA A 70 -16.15 -6.57 25.48
C ALA A 70 -14.94 -7.29 24.86
N GLY A 71 -14.94 -7.47 23.52
CA GLY A 71 -13.94 -8.26 22.77
C GLY A 71 -14.23 -9.75 22.67
N THR A 72 -15.33 -10.26 23.23
CA THR A 72 -15.73 -11.67 23.10
C THR A 72 -16.27 -11.98 21.70
N CYS A 73 -16.99 -11.06 21.06
CA CYS A 73 -17.58 -11.27 19.74
C CYS A 73 -16.57 -11.53 18.65
N THR A 74 -15.41 -10.90 18.76
CA THR A 74 -14.33 -11.03 17.79
C THR A 74 -13.44 -12.25 18.06
N ALA A 75 -13.52 -12.85 19.25
CA ALA A 75 -12.74 -14.01 19.66
C ALA A 75 -13.53 -15.32 19.67
N ILE A 76 -14.86 -15.26 19.79
CA ILE A 76 -15.72 -16.45 19.91
C ILE A 76 -15.82 -17.22 18.60
N GLN A 77 -15.79 -18.55 18.71
CA GLN A 77 -16.01 -19.49 17.62
C GLN A 77 -17.41 -20.08 17.77
N THR A 78 -18.27 -19.90 16.77
CA THR A 78 -19.59 -20.55 16.68
C THR A 78 -19.53 -21.68 15.65
N PRO A 79 -20.51 -22.61 15.63
CA PRO A 79 -20.63 -23.60 14.55
C PRO A 79 -20.73 -22.96 13.15
N ASN A 80 -21.11 -21.69 13.07
CA ASN A 80 -21.21 -20.91 11.83
C ASN A 80 -19.96 -20.07 11.51
N GLY A 81 -18.87 -20.21 12.28
CA GLY A 81 -17.61 -19.48 12.09
C GLY A 81 -17.27 -18.52 13.25
N HIS A 82 -16.19 -17.75 13.06
CA HIS A 82 -15.77 -16.70 13.99
C HIS A 82 -16.46 -15.37 13.64
N GLY A 83 -17.00 -14.68 14.66
CA GLY A 83 -17.45 -13.30 14.52
C GLY A 83 -18.89 -13.14 14.03
N SER A 84 -19.75 -12.62 14.89
CA SER A 84 -20.93 -11.88 14.46
C SER A 84 -20.57 -10.41 14.31
N LEU A 85 -21.11 -9.71 13.30
CA LEU A 85 -21.05 -8.26 13.29
C LEU A 85 -21.70 -7.69 14.56
N THR A 86 -21.09 -6.64 15.11
CA THR A 86 -21.82 -5.76 16.03
C THR A 86 -22.82 -4.94 15.21
N GLU A 87 -24.06 -4.82 15.67
CA GLU A 87 -25.07 -3.94 15.07
C GLU A 87 -24.46 -2.54 14.83
N GLY A 88 -24.41 -2.10 13.57
CA GLY A 88 -23.72 -0.87 13.19
C GLY A 88 -23.75 -0.61 11.68
N ALA A 89 -23.36 0.61 11.30
CA ALA A 89 -23.29 1.02 9.89
C ALA A 89 -21.89 0.75 9.32
N GLY A 90 -21.87 0.33 8.06
CA GLY A 90 -20.65 0.12 7.29
C GLY A 90 -20.55 1.06 6.10
N LEU A 91 -19.34 1.17 5.54
CA LEU A 91 -19.07 1.93 4.32
C LEU A 91 -18.27 1.08 3.32
N GLY A 92 -18.59 1.22 2.05
CA GLY A 92 -17.75 0.70 0.97
C GLY A 92 -16.40 1.42 0.95
N LEU A 93 -15.30 0.68 1.03
CA LEU A 93 -13.96 1.23 1.19
C LEU A 93 -13.20 1.26 -0.13
N LYS A 94 -13.00 2.47 -0.64
CA LYS A 94 -12.15 2.75 -1.81
C LYS A 94 -10.73 3.21 -1.41
N PRO A 95 -9.71 2.99 -2.25
CA PRO A 95 -8.32 3.29 -1.89
C PRO A 95 -8.03 4.73 -1.45
N GLU A 96 -8.74 5.71 -2.02
CA GLU A 96 -8.65 7.12 -1.67
C GLU A 96 -9.02 7.41 -0.20
N HIS A 97 -9.79 6.53 0.45
CA HIS A 97 -10.26 6.67 1.82
C HIS A 97 -9.53 5.79 2.83
N TYR A 98 -8.46 5.10 2.45
CA TYR A 98 -7.76 4.21 3.40
C TYR A 98 -7.22 4.91 4.64
N ALA A 99 -6.69 6.13 4.49
CA ALA A 99 -6.17 6.91 5.61
C ALA A 99 -7.30 7.34 6.56
N ASP A 100 -8.42 7.80 6.00
CA ASP A 100 -9.61 8.21 6.76
C ASP A 100 -10.22 7.02 7.49
N ALA A 101 -10.36 5.89 6.81
CA ALA A 101 -10.87 4.64 7.38
C ALA A 101 -10.01 4.16 8.55
N TRP A 102 -8.68 4.15 8.39
CA TRP A 102 -7.75 3.76 9.45
C TRP A 102 -7.77 4.69 10.67
N ALA A 103 -8.13 5.97 10.50
CA ALA A 103 -8.23 6.93 11.59
C ALA A 103 -9.64 6.99 12.23
N SER A 104 -10.60 6.23 11.71
CA SER A 104 -12.00 6.31 12.11
C SER A 104 -12.30 5.52 13.41
N PRO A 105 -13.43 5.79 14.09
CA PRO A 105 -13.82 5.01 15.27
C PRO A 105 -14.09 3.54 14.93
N SER A 106 -13.70 2.62 15.81
CA SER A 106 -13.84 1.17 15.62
C SER A 106 -15.30 0.66 15.53
N THR A 107 -16.29 1.53 15.75
CA THR A 107 -17.72 1.23 15.59
C THR A 107 -18.15 1.16 14.13
N LEU A 108 -17.37 1.74 13.21
CA LEU A 108 -17.58 1.60 11.77
C LEU A 108 -16.91 0.31 11.27
N TRP A 109 -17.59 -0.39 10.38
CA TRP A 109 -17.03 -1.50 9.61
C TRP A 109 -16.94 -1.14 8.13
N PHE A 110 -16.11 -1.88 7.39
CA PHE A 110 -15.85 -1.56 5.99
C PHE A 110 -16.11 -2.75 5.08
N GLU A 111 -16.76 -2.51 3.96
CA GLU A 111 -16.88 -3.50 2.89
C GLU A 111 -15.84 -3.24 1.80
N VAL A 112 -15.29 -4.31 1.23
CA VAL A 112 -14.41 -4.21 0.07
C VAL A 112 -14.76 -5.26 -0.97
N HIS A 113 -14.61 -4.90 -2.25
CA HIS A 113 -14.65 -5.88 -3.33
C HIS A 113 -13.42 -6.80 -3.24
N SER A 114 -13.65 -8.11 -3.11
CA SER A 114 -12.63 -9.11 -2.87
C SER A 114 -11.53 -9.09 -3.93
N GLU A 115 -11.93 -8.94 -5.20
CA GLU A 115 -11.09 -8.94 -6.41
C GLU A 115 -10.01 -7.87 -6.38
N ASN A 116 -10.25 -6.76 -5.67
CA ASN A 116 -9.27 -5.70 -5.49
C ASN A 116 -8.13 -6.05 -4.52
N TYR A 117 -8.18 -7.23 -3.89
CA TYR A 117 -7.25 -7.70 -2.86
C TYR A 117 -6.79 -9.15 -3.05
N LEU A 118 -7.04 -9.76 -4.23
CA LEU A 118 -6.60 -11.13 -4.54
C LEU A 118 -5.14 -11.22 -5.02
N MET A 119 -4.50 -10.08 -5.30
CA MET A 119 -3.10 -10.02 -5.70
C MET A 119 -2.15 -10.48 -4.58
N ALA A 120 -0.99 -10.99 -4.98
CA ALA A 120 0.03 -11.57 -4.10
C ALA A 120 0.53 -10.62 -2.98
N GLY A 121 0.45 -9.31 -3.18
CA GLY A 121 0.79 -8.32 -2.17
C GLY A 121 0.49 -6.91 -2.64
N GLY A 122 1.20 -5.94 -2.08
CA GLY A 122 1.07 -4.56 -2.51
C GLY A 122 0.47 -3.62 -1.47
N PRO A 123 0.42 -2.31 -1.77
CA PRO A 123 -0.10 -1.31 -0.86
C PRO A 123 -1.55 -1.55 -0.44
N ARG A 124 -2.42 -2.07 -1.32
CA ARG A 124 -3.82 -2.39 -0.99
C ARG A 124 -3.94 -3.45 0.09
N ARG A 125 -3.20 -4.56 -0.05
CA ARG A 125 -3.14 -5.64 0.95
C ARG A 125 -2.59 -5.13 2.29
N GLU A 126 -1.54 -4.31 2.26
CA GLU A 126 -0.95 -3.70 3.46
C GLU A 126 -1.94 -2.76 4.18
N TRP A 127 -2.68 -1.93 3.42
CA TRP A 127 -3.72 -1.06 3.98
C TRP A 127 -4.88 -1.85 4.55
N LEU A 128 -5.40 -2.84 3.82
CA LEU A 128 -6.52 -3.65 4.28
C LEU A 128 -6.17 -4.40 5.58
N ALA A 129 -4.96 -4.97 5.65
CA ALA A 129 -4.47 -5.61 6.87
C ALA A 129 -4.36 -4.62 8.05
N ALA A 130 -3.91 -3.39 7.80
CA ALA A 130 -3.84 -2.36 8.84
C ALA A 130 -5.23 -1.91 9.32
N ILE A 131 -6.19 -1.72 8.42
CA ILE A 131 -7.58 -1.34 8.75
C ILE A 131 -8.27 -2.48 9.53
N ARG A 132 -8.05 -3.74 9.11
CA ARG A 132 -8.61 -4.92 9.79
C ARG A 132 -8.18 -5.05 11.26
N GLN A 133 -7.04 -4.46 11.66
CA GLN A 133 -6.61 -4.49 13.07
C GLN A 133 -7.58 -3.73 13.99
N GLN A 134 -8.37 -2.80 13.46
CA GLN A 134 -9.25 -1.92 14.24
C GLN A 134 -10.72 -2.05 13.83
N HIS A 135 -11.00 -2.48 12.59
CA HIS A 135 -12.35 -2.54 12.03
C HIS A 135 -12.72 -3.94 11.57
N GLN A 136 -14.01 -4.27 11.64
CA GLN A 136 -14.56 -5.44 10.96
C GLN A 136 -14.57 -5.19 9.45
N ILE A 137 -14.32 -6.24 8.67
CA ILE A 137 -14.33 -6.19 7.21
C ILE A 137 -15.37 -7.16 6.67
N SER A 138 -16.21 -6.69 5.74
CA SER A 138 -17.04 -7.52 4.85
C SER A 138 -16.30 -7.68 3.52
N LEU A 139 -16.20 -8.91 3.02
CA LEU A 139 -15.69 -9.20 1.69
C LEU A 139 -16.87 -9.44 0.75
N HIS A 140 -17.00 -8.61 -0.27
CA HIS A 140 -18.05 -8.73 -1.26
C HIS A 140 -17.44 -9.12 -2.62
N GLY A 141 -17.90 -10.21 -3.23
CA GLY A 141 -17.36 -10.71 -4.50
C GLY A 141 -18.17 -10.25 -5.70
N VAL A 142 -17.51 -10.12 -6.86
CA VAL A 142 -18.16 -9.79 -8.15
C VAL A 142 -17.74 -10.73 -9.30
N SER A 143 -16.89 -11.72 -9.03
CA SER A 143 -16.27 -12.54 -10.09
C SER A 143 -16.31 -14.06 -9.89
N LEU A 144 -16.83 -14.57 -8.77
CA LEU A 144 -16.96 -16.02 -8.55
C LEU A 144 -17.97 -16.64 -9.51
N SER A 145 -18.93 -15.85 -10.00
CA SER A 145 -19.82 -16.24 -11.09
C SER A 145 -20.67 -17.46 -10.68
N LEU A 146 -21.25 -17.42 -9.47
CA LEU A 146 -21.92 -18.56 -8.85
C LEU A 146 -23.08 -19.13 -9.68
N ALA A 147 -23.73 -18.31 -10.50
CA ALA A 147 -24.83 -18.73 -11.38
C ALA A 147 -24.37 -19.32 -12.74
N SER A 148 -23.07 -19.51 -12.96
CA SER A 148 -22.54 -20.16 -14.17
C SER A 148 -22.81 -21.67 -14.19
N ASP A 149 -22.84 -22.28 -15.38
CA ASP A 149 -22.95 -23.75 -15.52
C ASP A 149 -21.62 -24.43 -15.17
N ALA A 150 -20.53 -23.66 -15.19
CA ALA A 150 -19.22 -24.09 -14.74
C ALA A 150 -19.12 -23.98 -13.20
N PRO A 151 -18.30 -24.84 -12.55
CA PRO A 151 -17.91 -24.63 -11.16
C PRO A 151 -17.16 -23.29 -10.99
N PRO A 152 -17.12 -22.72 -9.77
CA PRO A 152 -16.25 -21.60 -9.46
C PRO A 152 -14.79 -21.90 -9.83
N ASP A 153 -14.09 -20.91 -10.35
CA ASP A 153 -12.69 -21.03 -10.78
C ASP A 153 -11.80 -21.43 -9.59
N ALA A 154 -11.05 -22.53 -9.75
CA ALA A 154 -10.27 -23.10 -8.65
C ALA A 154 -9.12 -22.19 -8.20
N GLN A 155 -8.51 -21.43 -9.12
CA GLN A 155 -7.44 -20.50 -8.79
C GLN A 155 -8.01 -19.30 -8.03
N LEU A 156 -9.09 -18.72 -8.53
CA LEU A 156 -9.82 -17.63 -7.86
C LEU A 156 -10.25 -18.03 -6.45
N LEU A 157 -10.82 -19.23 -6.30
CA LEU A 157 -11.27 -19.73 -5.01
C LEU A 157 -10.10 -19.96 -4.04
N SER A 158 -8.95 -20.42 -4.54
CA SER A 158 -7.72 -20.53 -3.75
C SER A 158 -7.20 -19.18 -3.28
N GLN A 159 -7.25 -18.14 -4.13
CA GLN A 159 -6.84 -16.79 -3.76
C GLN A 159 -7.80 -16.18 -2.73
N LEU A 160 -9.11 -16.34 -2.93
CA LEU A 160 -10.12 -15.88 -1.98
C LEU A 160 -9.99 -16.59 -0.63
N ARG A 161 -9.76 -17.91 -0.62
CA ARG A 161 -9.48 -18.66 0.61
C ARG A 161 -8.26 -18.10 1.36
N ALA A 162 -7.18 -17.79 0.66
CA ALA A 162 -6.01 -17.18 1.27
C ALA A 162 -6.34 -15.81 1.88
N LEU A 163 -7.09 -14.96 1.16
CA LEU A 163 -7.56 -13.67 1.66
C LEU A 163 -8.45 -13.84 2.90
N VAL A 164 -9.43 -14.76 2.89
CA VAL A 164 -10.30 -15.06 4.03
C VAL A 164 -9.50 -15.56 5.23
N THR A 165 -8.49 -16.42 5.00
CA THR A 165 -7.63 -16.96 6.05
C THR A 165 -6.79 -15.87 6.72
N ASP A 166 -6.19 -14.99 5.91
CA ASP A 166 -5.33 -13.90 6.38
C ASP A 166 -6.15 -12.81 7.08
N LEU A 167 -7.27 -12.41 6.49
CA LEU A 167 -8.06 -11.26 6.92
C LEU A 167 -9.05 -11.62 8.03
N LYS A 168 -9.54 -12.86 8.07
CA LYS A 168 -10.65 -13.31 8.93
C LYS A 168 -11.80 -12.29 8.89
N PRO A 169 -12.43 -12.10 7.71
CA PRO A 169 -13.52 -11.15 7.56
C PRO A 169 -14.73 -11.59 8.39
N ALA A 170 -15.60 -10.64 8.71
CA ALA A 170 -16.83 -10.92 9.43
C ALA A 170 -17.91 -11.52 8.51
N LEU A 171 -17.94 -11.09 7.25
CA LEU A 171 -18.87 -11.56 6.23
C LEU A 171 -18.13 -11.82 4.91
N VAL A 172 -18.67 -12.75 4.13
CA VAL A 172 -18.30 -13.00 2.74
C VAL A 172 -19.59 -13.10 1.93
N SER A 173 -19.73 -12.30 0.88
CA SER A 173 -20.93 -12.28 0.04
C SER A 173 -20.59 -12.35 -1.46
N GLU A 174 -21.57 -12.74 -2.26
CA GLU A 174 -21.51 -12.78 -3.73
C GLU A 174 -22.94 -12.64 -4.28
N HIS A 175 -23.07 -12.42 -5.57
CA HIS A 175 -24.29 -12.20 -6.31
C HIS A 175 -24.89 -13.48 -6.88
N LEU A 176 -26.21 -13.45 -7.03
CA LEU A 176 -26.94 -14.32 -7.96
C LEU A 176 -26.68 -13.86 -9.41
N ALA A 177 -25.46 -14.06 -9.89
CA ALA A 177 -25.06 -13.70 -11.24
C ALA A 177 -23.99 -14.63 -11.79
N TRP A 178 -23.77 -14.54 -13.10
CA TRP A 178 -22.60 -15.11 -13.76
C TRP A 178 -21.81 -14.00 -14.43
N SER A 179 -20.51 -14.21 -14.50
CA SER A 179 -19.56 -13.25 -15.08
C SER A 179 -18.39 -13.97 -15.75
N ARG A 180 -18.37 -15.31 -15.75
CA ARG A 180 -17.31 -16.12 -16.37
C ARG A 180 -17.88 -17.24 -17.23
N TRP A 181 -17.30 -17.39 -18.43
CA TRP A 181 -17.60 -18.49 -19.34
C TRP A 181 -16.40 -18.77 -20.25
N ASN A 182 -16.08 -20.06 -20.46
CA ASN A 182 -14.99 -20.51 -21.35
C ASN A 182 -13.64 -19.78 -21.15
N GLY A 183 -13.28 -19.49 -19.89
CA GLY A 183 -12.01 -18.83 -19.56
C GLY A 183 -11.98 -17.31 -19.80
N ILE A 184 -13.11 -16.72 -20.18
CA ILE A 184 -13.29 -15.27 -20.33
C ILE A 184 -14.07 -14.74 -19.13
N TYR A 185 -13.64 -13.59 -18.61
CA TYR A 185 -14.34 -12.79 -17.63
C TYR A 185 -15.09 -11.65 -18.34
N TYR A 186 -16.33 -11.45 -17.94
CA TYR A 186 -17.18 -10.34 -18.33
C TYR A 186 -17.38 -9.50 -17.07
N PRO A 187 -16.78 -8.30 -16.97
CA PRO A 187 -16.82 -7.47 -15.76
C PRO A 187 -18.18 -6.80 -15.55
N ASP A 188 -19.21 -7.62 -15.40
CA ASP A 188 -20.60 -7.27 -15.14
C ASP A 188 -21.34 -8.47 -14.53
N LEU A 189 -22.47 -8.23 -13.89
CA LEU A 189 -23.30 -9.25 -13.24
C LEU A 189 -24.38 -9.71 -14.22
N LEU A 190 -24.04 -10.68 -15.07
CA LEU A 190 -24.92 -11.09 -16.15
C LEU A 190 -26.15 -11.85 -15.61
N PRO A 191 -27.33 -11.66 -16.23
CA PRO A 191 -28.59 -12.21 -15.75
C PRO A 191 -28.74 -13.69 -16.10
N VAL A 192 -29.58 -14.39 -15.35
CA VAL A 192 -29.88 -15.81 -15.55
C VAL A 192 -31.36 -16.11 -15.35
N PRO A 193 -31.93 -17.04 -16.13
CA PRO A 193 -33.28 -17.51 -15.88
C PRO A 193 -33.30 -18.39 -14.62
N ARG A 194 -34.03 -17.95 -13.59
CA ARG A 194 -34.37 -18.70 -12.37
C ARG A 194 -35.16 -19.99 -12.65
N THR A 195 -34.45 -21.01 -13.11
CA THR A 195 -34.96 -22.36 -13.39
C THR A 195 -34.58 -23.32 -12.28
N THR A 196 -35.28 -24.45 -12.18
CA THR A 196 -34.94 -25.53 -11.23
C THR A 196 -33.54 -26.08 -11.49
N ARG A 197 -33.11 -26.12 -12.76
CA ARG A 197 -31.75 -26.52 -13.14
C ARG A 197 -30.70 -25.54 -12.59
N LEU A 198 -30.93 -24.23 -12.77
CA LEU A 198 -30.04 -23.21 -12.24
C LEU A 198 -29.95 -23.31 -10.71
N MET A 199 -31.08 -23.49 -10.03
CA MET A 199 -31.10 -23.65 -8.57
C MET A 199 -30.17 -24.76 -8.11
N HIS A 200 -30.22 -25.95 -8.72
CA HIS A 200 -29.32 -27.05 -8.37
C HIS A 200 -27.85 -26.69 -8.62
N ARG A 201 -27.53 -26.09 -9.78
CA ARG A 201 -26.17 -25.67 -10.11
C ARG A 201 -25.64 -24.64 -9.12
N LEU A 202 -26.46 -23.66 -8.77
CA LEU A 202 -26.12 -22.59 -7.84
C LEU A 202 -25.90 -23.14 -6.44
N VAL A 203 -26.75 -24.05 -5.96
CA VAL A 203 -26.57 -24.74 -4.67
C VAL A 203 -25.25 -25.52 -4.66
N ASP A 204 -24.92 -26.26 -5.73
CA ASP A 204 -23.63 -26.96 -5.84
C ASP A 204 -22.45 -25.99 -5.79
N ASN A 205 -22.53 -24.88 -6.51
CA ASN A 205 -21.47 -23.87 -6.58
C ASN A 205 -21.28 -23.14 -5.24
N ILE A 206 -22.37 -22.76 -4.57
CA ILE A 206 -22.33 -22.19 -3.21
C ILE A 206 -21.71 -23.18 -2.24
N THR A 207 -22.13 -24.45 -2.28
CA THR A 207 -21.62 -25.50 -1.38
C THR A 207 -20.11 -25.66 -1.55
N ARG A 208 -19.62 -25.77 -2.80
CA ARG A 208 -18.19 -25.84 -3.10
C ARG A 208 -17.42 -24.63 -2.58
N THR A 209 -17.98 -23.43 -2.73
CA THR A 209 -17.37 -22.20 -2.23
C THR A 209 -17.29 -22.22 -0.71
N GLN A 210 -18.37 -22.53 -0.01
CA GLN A 210 -18.38 -22.62 1.46
C GLN A 210 -17.42 -23.69 1.98
N ASP A 211 -17.37 -24.86 1.34
CA ASP A 211 -16.45 -25.95 1.69
C ASP A 211 -14.99 -25.51 1.53
N ALA A 212 -14.67 -24.77 0.45
CA ALA A 212 -13.32 -24.31 0.19
C ALA A 212 -12.89 -23.16 1.14
N LEU A 213 -13.80 -22.23 1.44
CA LEU A 213 -13.52 -21.09 2.31
C LEU A 213 -13.58 -21.46 3.80
N GLY A 214 -14.33 -22.49 4.16
CA GLY A 214 -14.56 -22.89 5.55
C GLY A 214 -15.47 -21.95 6.33
N CYS A 215 -16.31 -21.16 5.63
CA CYS A 215 -17.28 -20.25 6.24
C CYS A 215 -18.58 -20.18 5.41
N GLN A 216 -19.65 -19.72 6.05
CA GLN A 216 -20.90 -19.39 5.37
C GLN A 216 -20.72 -18.14 4.51
N ILE A 217 -21.19 -18.18 3.27
CA ILE A 217 -21.29 -17.00 2.41
C ILE A 217 -22.73 -16.50 2.37
N SER A 218 -22.94 -15.26 1.91
CA SER A 218 -24.27 -14.71 1.62
C SER A 218 -24.47 -14.47 0.13
N LEU A 219 -25.69 -14.71 -0.34
CA LEU A 219 -26.09 -14.49 -1.72
C LEU A 219 -26.91 -13.20 -1.84
N GLU A 220 -26.49 -12.29 -2.71
CA GLU A 220 -27.15 -11.01 -2.99
C GLU A 220 -28.21 -11.12 -4.10
N ASN A 221 -29.33 -10.41 -3.92
CA ASN A 221 -30.33 -10.19 -4.97
C ASN A 221 -29.81 -9.20 -6.03
N PRO A 222 -29.80 -9.56 -7.33
CA PRO A 222 -29.22 -8.71 -8.37
C PRO A 222 -30.22 -7.63 -8.80
N THR A 223 -29.74 -6.60 -9.51
CA THR A 223 -30.61 -5.72 -10.28
C THR A 223 -31.08 -6.39 -11.58
N HIS A 224 -32.36 -6.23 -11.92
CA HIS A 224 -32.94 -6.76 -13.16
C HIS A 224 -33.24 -5.66 -14.17
N TYR A 225 -32.70 -5.82 -15.39
CA TYR A 225 -33.00 -4.96 -16.54
C TYR A 225 -33.80 -5.66 -17.65
N LEU A 226 -33.97 -6.98 -17.57
CA LEU A 226 -34.59 -7.80 -18.61
C LEU A 226 -35.79 -8.56 -18.08
N GLN A 227 -36.86 -8.59 -18.87
CA GLN A 227 -37.99 -9.51 -18.68
C GLN A 227 -37.66 -10.84 -19.35
N MET A 228 -37.53 -11.90 -18.53
CA MET A 228 -37.17 -13.24 -18.97
C MET A 228 -38.35 -14.22 -18.77
N PRO A 229 -39.12 -14.58 -19.81
CA PRO A 229 -40.22 -15.54 -19.71
C PRO A 229 -39.79 -16.95 -19.31
N GLU A 230 -38.49 -17.25 -19.34
CA GLU A 230 -37.89 -18.52 -18.94
C GLU A 230 -37.83 -18.72 -17.43
N HIS A 231 -38.15 -17.70 -16.62
CA HIS A 231 -38.26 -17.87 -15.17
C HIS A 231 -39.29 -18.96 -14.83
N GLU A 232 -38.85 -19.96 -14.07
CA GLU A 232 -39.74 -20.98 -13.51
C GLU A 232 -40.14 -20.65 -12.08
N TRP A 233 -39.27 -19.90 -11.38
CA TRP A 233 -39.42 -19.49 -9.99
C TRP A 233 -39.57 -17.98 -9.89
N GLU A 234 -40.42 -17.57 -8.95
CA GLU A 234 -40.43 -16.20 -8.44
C GLU A 234 -39.11 -15.93 -7.69
N GLU A 235 -38.66 -14.67 -7.64
CA GLU A 235 -37.35 -14.31 -7.11
C GLU A 235 -37.16 -14.71 -5.66
N ILE A 236 -38.13 -14.32 -4.83
CA ILE A 236 -38.06 -14.51 -3.38
C ILE A 236 -38.09 -16.01 -3.06
N GLU A 237 -38.97 -16.76 -3.74
CA GLU A 237 -39.07 -18.22 -3.60
C GLU A 237 -37.77 -18.91 -4.03
N PHE A 238 -37.13 -18.43 -5.11
CA PHE A 238 -35.86 -18.96 -5.58
C PHE A 238 -34.74 -18.71 -4.57
N LEU A 239 -34.60 -17.48 -4.06
CA LEU A 239 -33.58 -17.11 -3.09
C LEU A 239 -33.75 -17.85 -1.75
N ASP A 240 -34.98 -17.95 -1.24
CA ASP A 240 -35.26 -18.70 -0.01
C ASP A 240 -34.92 -20.19 -0.18
N GLU A 241 -35.31 -20.81 -1.30
CA GLU A 241 -35.03 -22.22 -1.54
C GLU A 241 -33.53 -22.50 -1.74
N VAL A 242 -32.80 -21.61 -2.44
CA VAL A 242 -31.34 -21.70 -2.58
C VAL A 242 -30.65 -21.57 -1.22
N SER A 243 -31.03 -20.59 -0.41
CA SER A 243 -30.49 -20.40 0.93
C SER A 243 -30.79 -21.59 1.83
N ARG A 244 -32.02 -22.12 1.81
CA ARG A 244 -32.42 -23.29 2.60
C ARG A 244 -31.62 -24.54 2.22
N ARG A 245 -31.34 -24.78 0.94
CA ARG A 245 -30.63 -25.98 0.47
C ARG A 245 -29.12 -25.91 0.64
N SER A 246 -28.53 -24.74 0.39
CA SER A 246 -27.08 -24.54 0.47
C SER A 246 -26.60 -24.14 1.87
N GLY A 247 -27.52 -23.65 2.71
CA GLY A 247 -27.19 -23.07 4.00
C GLY A 247 -26.54 -21.69 3.91
N CYS A 248 -26.51 -21.02 2.75
CA CYS A 248 -25.97 -19.65 2.66
C CYS A 248 -26.87 -18.63 3.35
N GLY A 249 -26.30 -17.49 3.75
CA GLY A 249 -27.08 -16.31 4.12
C GLY A 249 -27.63 -15.58 2.89
N LEU A 250 -28.36 -14.50 3.14
CA LEU A 250 -28.79 -13.56 2.09
C LEU A 250 -28.22 -12.16 2.37
N LEU A 251 -27.76 -11.50 1.33
CA LEU A 251 -27.47 -10.07 1.34
C LEU A 251 -28.66 -9.39 0.66
N LEU A 252 -29.32 -8.47 1.35
CA LEU A 252 -30.44 -7.73 0.79
C LEU A 252 -29.96 -6.37 0.30
N ASP A 253 -29.81 -6.23 -1.01
CA ASP A 253 -29.61 -4.91 -1.60
C ASP A 253 -30.98 -4.26 -1.84
N LEU A 254 -31.27 -3.21 -1.05
CA LEU A 254 -32.52 -2.46 -1.17
C LEU A 254 -32.57 -1.66 -2.47
N ASN A 255 -31.44 -1.11 -2.92
CA ASN A 255 -31.36 -0.35 -4.17
C ASN A 255 -31.77 -1.26 -5.34
N ASN A 256 -31.20 -2.46 -5.43
CA ASN A 256 -31.51 -3.44 -6.48
C ASN A 256 -33.01 -3.77 -6.55
N VAL A 257 -33.69 -3.88 -5.40
CA VAL A 257 -35.14 -4.11 -5.36
C VAL A 257 -35.91 -2.92 -5.95
N TRP A 258 -35.57 -1.69 -5.56
CA TRP A 258 -36.23 -0.48 -6.06
C TRP A 258 -35.98 -0.26 -7.55
N LEU A 259 -34.74 -0.47 -8.04
CA LEU A 259 -34.43 -0.39 -9.46
C LEU A 259 -35.20 -1.44 -10.26
N SER A 260 -35.17 -2.68 -9.80
CA SER A 260 -35.87 -3.77 -10.48
C SER A 260 -37.38 -3.53 -10.51
N ALA A 261 -37.96 -3.02 -9.43
CA ALA A 261 -39.36 -2.65 -9.33
C ALA A 261 -39.75 -1.60 -10.38
N HIS A 262 -38.94 -0.53 -10.50
CA HIS A 262 -39.13 0.51 -11.51
C HIS A 262 -38.95 -0.02 -12.93
N ASN A 263 -37.86 -0.75 -13.19
CA ASN A 263 -37.47 -1.21 -14.51
C ASN A 263 -38.42 -2.28 -15.07
N LEU A 264 -38.93 -3.17 -14.21
CA LEU A 264 -39.79 -4.28 -14.61
C LEU A 264 -41.28 -4.08 -14.30
N GLY A 265 -41.64 -3.03 -13.57
CA GLY A 265 -43.03 -2.64 -13.29
C GLY A 265 -43.72 -3.45 -12.19
N PHE A 266 -43.01 -3.77 -11.11
CA PHE A 266 -43.58 -4.38 -9.90
C PHE A 266 -43.45 -3.47 -8.67
N GLU A 267 -44.12 -3.80 -7.56
CA GLU A 267 -44.12 -2.99 -6.34
C GLU A 267 -43.05 -3.46 -5.34
N ALA A 268 -42.02 -2.64 -5.11
CA ALA A 268 -40.90 -2.94 -4.20
C ALA A 268 -41.36 -3.22 -2.76
N THR A 269 -42.35 -2.48 -2.25
CA THR A 269 -42.87 -2.66 -0.88
C THR A 269 -43.52 -4.03 -0.68
N THR A 270 -44.23 -4.53 -1.70
CA THR A 270 -44.83 -5.86 -1.68
C THR A 270 -43.75 -6.93 -1.74
N TRP A 271 -42.72 -6.72 -2.58
CA TRP A 271 -41.56 -7.60 -2.65
C TRP A 271 -40.84 -7.70 -1.29
N LEU A 272 -40.52 -6.56 -0.68
CA LEU A 272 -39.83 -6.49 0.62
C LEU A 272 -40.62 -7.14 1.76
N SER A 273 -41.95 -7.01 1.75
CA SER A 273 -42.81 -7.62 2.78
C SER A 273 -42.80 -9.14 2.80
N ARG A 274 -42.38 -9.77 1.69
CA ARG A 274 -42.31 -11.23 1.51
C ARG A 274 -40.90 -11.79 1.66
N PHE A 275 -39.88 -10.94 1.71
CA PHE A 275 -38.48 -11.37 1.74
C PHE A 275 -38.14 -12.08 3.06
N PRO A 276 -37.37 -13.19 3.05
CA PRO A 276 -37.03 -13.96 4.26
C PRO A 276 -35.97 -13.24 5.12
N VAL A 277 -36.39 -12.19 5.81
CA VAL A 277 -35.53 -11.29 6.61
C VAL A 277 -34.72 -12.01 7.68
N GLU A 278 -35.17 -13.17 8.16
CA GLU A 278 -34.45 -13.99 9.13
C GLU A 278 -33.15 -14.61 8.59
N ARG A 279 -32.96 -14.61 7.27
CA ARG A 279 -31.74 -15.11 6.59
C ARG A 279 -30.74 -14.01 6.25
N VAL A 280 -31.17 -12.76 6.38
CA VAL A 280 -30.36 -11.59 6.01
C VAL A 280 -29.17 -11.45 6.95
N THR A 281 -27.98 -11.34 6.36
CA THR A 281 -26.73 -11.06 7.09
C THR A 281 -26.29 -9.62 6.95
N GLU A 282 -26.65 -8.99 5.84
CA GLU A 282 -26.17 -7.67 5.42
C GLU A 282 -27.22 -7.01 4.54
N ILE A 283 -27.31 -5.68 4.65
CA ILE A 283 -28.24 -4.87 3.86
C ILE A 283 -27.42 -3.80 3.16
N HIS A 284 -27.50 -3.74 1.84
CA HIS A 284 -26.90 -2.68 1.05
C HIS A 284 -27.90 -1.56 0.78
N LEU A 285 -27.35 -0.35 0.71
CA LEU A 285 -28.09 0.87 0.42
C LEU A 285 -27.20 1.83 -0.36
N ALA A 286 -27.64 2.18 -1.57
CA ALA A 286 -26.92 3.06 -2.48
C ALA A 286 -27.89 3.96 -3.27
N GLY A 287 -27.32 4.91 -4.02
CA GLY A 287 -28.03 5.66 -5.06
C GLY A 287 -27.88 5.02 -6.45
N PHE A 288 -28.56 5.61 -7.43
CA PHE A 288 -28.66 5.10 -8.80
C PHE A 288 -28.59 6.26 -9.80
N SER A 289 -28.26 5.94 -11.04
CA SER A 289 -28.31 6.89 -12.15
C SER A 289 -29.43 6.56 -13.13
N VAL A 290 -29.76 7.49 -14.01
CA VAL A 290 -30.67 7.25 -15.14
C VAL A 290 -29.82 6.87 -16.35
N ASP A 291 -30.31 5.94 -17.17
CA ASP A 291 -29.63 5.55 -18.41
C ASP A 291 -29.42 6.74 -19.35
N GLU A 292 -28.16 7.07 -19.63
CA GLU A 292 -27.77 8.12 -20.57
C GLU A 292 -28.10 7.77 -22.03
N GLY A 293 -28.36 6.49 -22.31
CA GLY A 293 -28.81 5.98 -23.62
C GLY A 293 -30.23 6.40 -24.02
N GLY A 294 -30.91 7.20 -23.19
CA GLY A 294 -32.22 7.75 -23.46
C GLY A 294 -33.38 6.81 -23.12
N SER A 295 -33.12 5.68 -22.46
CA SER A 295 -34.18 4.86 -21.87
C SER A 295 -34.64 5.45 -20.53
N SER A 296 -35.80 4.99 -20.03
CA SER A 296 -36.30 5.33 -18.69
C SER A 296 -35.77 4.37 -17.60
N LEU A 297 -34.76 3.56 -17.92
CA LEU A 297 -34.18 2.60 -16.99
C LEU A 297 -33.35 3.34 -15.94
N LEU A 298 -33.46 2.87 -14.70
CA LEU A 298 -32.54 3.22 -13.64
C LEU A 298 -31.38 2.25 -13.68
N ILE A 299 -30.15 2.74 -13.53
CA ILE A 299 -28.90 1.99 -13.60
C ILE A 299 -28.26 1.94 -12.22
N ASP A 300 -27.72 0.78 -11.90
CA ASP A 300 -27.09 0.53 -10.62
C ASP A 300 -25.65 1.07 -10.63
N SER A 301 -25.52 2.37 -10.32
CA SER A 301 -24.24 3.09 -10.44
C SER A 301 -23.49 3.24 -9.12
N HIS A 302 -24.20 3.16 -7.99
CA HIS A 302 -23.67 3.38 -6.64
C HIS A 302 -22.88 4.70 -6.48
N ASP A 303 -23.17 5.69 -7.33
CA ASP A 303 -22.44 6.96 -7.44
C ASP A 303 -23.27 8.20 -7.08
N GLN A 304 -24.54 8.01 -6.70
CA GLN A 304 -25.44 9.07 -6.27
C GLN A 304 -25.79 8.97 -4.78
N SER A 305 -26.20 10.10 -4.21
CA SER A 305 -26.79 10.16 -2.88
C SER A 305 -28.07 9.33 -2.78
N ILE A 306 -28.33 8.78 -1.60
CA ILE A 306 -29.59 8.09 -1.28
C ILE A 306 -30.73 9.12 -1.28
N SER A 307 -31.79 8.92 -2.06
CA SER A 307 -32.93 9.83 -2.09
C SER A 307 -33.81 9.70 -0.82
N GLU A 308 -34.18 10.83 -0.20
CA GLU A 308 -34.97 10.87 1.05
C GLU A 308 -36.33 10.15 0.98
N GLU A 309 -36.99 10.12 -0.18
CA GLU A 309 -38.27 9.41 -0.41
C GLU A 309 -38.20 7.90 -0.10
N ARG A 310 -37.00 7.32 -0.02
CA ARG A 310 -36.77 5.88 0.21
C ARG A 310 -36.58 5.50 1.67
N VAL A 311 -36.22 6.45 2.55
CA VAL A 311 -36.15 6.21 4.00
C VAL A 311 -37.56 6.16 4.62
N ALA A 312 -38.53 6.82 3.97
CA ALA A 312 -39.93 6.87 4.38
C ALA A 312 -40.82 6.20 3.32
N GLY A 313 -40.90 4.86 3.34
CA GLY A 313 -41.62 4.06 2.34
C GLY A 313 -42.99 4.60 1.91
N ARG A 314 -43.05 5.27 0.75
CA ARG A 314 -44.28 5.60 0.03
C ARG A 314 -44.10 5.31 -1.46
N ALA A 315 -44.67 4.20 -1.90
CA ALA A 315 -44.86 3.91 -3.32
C ALA A 315 -46.23 4.45 -3.78
N ALA A 316 -46.26 5.16 -4.90
CA ALA A 316 -47.49 5.47 -5.62
C ALA A 316 -47.88 4.25 -6.47
N ALA A 317 -48.94 3.56 -6.06
CA ALA A 317 -49.41 2.33 -6.67
C ALA A 317 -49.72 2.51 -8.17
N ARG A 318 -49.14 1.66 -9.03
CA ARG A 318 -49.69 1.35 -10.36
C ARG A 318 -49.77 -0.16 -10.54
N SER A 319 -50.97 -0.69 -10.35
CA SER A 319 -51.26 -2.10 -10.51
C SER A 319 -51.36 -2.47 -12.00
N ALA A 320 -50.47 -3.32 -12.48
CA ALA A 320 -50.64 -4.07 -13.72
C ALA A 320 -50.62 -5.57 -13.40
N HIS A 321 -51.80 -6.19 -13.37
CA HIS A 321 -51.93 -7.64 -13.34
C HIS A 321 -51.54 -8.21 -14.71
N HIS A 322 -50.46 -8.99 -14.78
CA HIS A 322 -50.15 -9.82 -15.94
C HIS A 322 -50.38 -11.30 -15.63
N ARG A 323 -51.40 -11.86 -16.30
CA ARG A 323 -51.68 -13.29 -16.34
C ARG A 323 -50.63 -13.96 -17.23
N HIS A 324 -49.90 -14.92 -16.68
CA HIS A 324 -49.08 -15.83 -17.45
C HIS A 324 -49.95 -16.68 -18.39
N ASN A 325 -49.74 -16.53 -19.70
CA ASN A 325 -50.28 -17.44 -20.70
C ASN A 325 -49.14 -18.35 -21.17
N GLY A 326 -49.36 -19.67 -21.05
CA GLY A 326 -48.33 -20.69 -21.26
C GLY A 326 -47.77 -20.69 -22.68
N SER A 327 -46.48 -20.36 -22.80
CA SER A 327 -45.66 -20.66 -23.97
C SER A 327 -44.77 -21.86 -23.67
N ARG A 328 -44.56 -22.68 -24.70
CA ARG A 328 -43.92 -24.00 -24.71
C ARG A 328 -42.49 -23.91 -24.14
N ARG A 329 -42.29 -24.35 -22.90
CA ARG A 329 -40.97 -24.36 -22.22
C ARG A 329 -39.99 -25.30 -22.93
N MET A 330 -39.05 -24.75 -23.68
CA MET A 330 -37.83 -25.47 -24.03
C MET A 330 -36.84 -25.30 -22.88
N SER A 331 -36.55 -26.40 -22.16
CA SER A 331 -35.43 -26.46 -21.22
C SER A 331 -34.12 -26.36 -22.01
N THR A 332 -33.63 -25.14 -22.24
CA THR A 332 -32.29 -24.92 -22.78
C THR A 332 -31.26 -25.33 -21.74
N GLN A 333 -30.14 -25.92 -22.19
CA GLN A 333 -29.03 -26.18 -21.28
C GLN A 333 -28.44 -24.83 -20.82
N LEU A 334 -28.10 -24.69 -19.55
CA LEU A 334 -27.56 -23.43 -18.99
C LEU A 334 -26.31 -22.96 -19.75
N SER A 335 -25.44 -23.89 -20.17
CA SER A 335 -24.33 -23.62 -21.10
C SER A 335 -24.76 -22.95 -22.42
N ARG A 336 -25.84 -23.42 -23.05
CA ARG A 336 -26.37 -22.81 -24.29
C ARG A 336 -26.93 -21.42 -24.05
N TYR A 337 -27.54 -21.18 -22.89
CA TYR A 337 -27.99 -19.85 -22.50
C TYR A 337 -26.81 -18.89 -22.40
N HIS A 338 -25.70 -19.28 -21.73
CA HIS A 338 -24.50 -18.44 -21.64
C HIS A 338 -23.88 -18.13 -23.00
N GLU A 339 -23.71 -19.14 -23.85
CA GLU A 339 -23.18 -18.94 -25.21
C GLU A 339 -24.06 -18.02 -26.07
N ALA A 340 -25.39 -18.17 -25.96
CA ALA A 340 -26.32 -17.29 -26.64
C ALA A 340 -26.27 -15.86 -26.09
N PHE A 341 -26.28 -15.70 -24.76
CA PHE A 341 -26.25 -14.37 -24.16
C PHE A 341 -24.96 -13.61 -24.47
N ILE A 342 -23.80 -14.28 -24.47
CA ILE A 342 -22.53 -13.68 -24.92
C ILE A 342 -22.64 -13.21 -26.38
N GLY A 343 -23.22 -14.03 -27.26
CA GLY A 343 -23.47 -13.61 -28.64
C GLY A 343 -24.28 -12.33 -28.72
N LEU A 344 -25.33 -12.20 -27.90
CA LEU A 344 -26.13 -10.98 -27.81
C LEU A 344 -25.31 -9.77 -27.31
N LEU A 345 -24.39 -9.95 -26.35
CA LEU A 345 -23.52 -8.86 -25.89
C LEU A 345 -22.68 -8.29 -27.04
N TYR A 346 -22.16 -9.14 -27.93
CA TYR A 346 -21.37 -8.70 -29.10
C TYR A 346 -22.19 -8.39 -30.36
N GLY A 347 -23.52 -8.32 -30.24
CA GLY A 347 -24.41 -7.92 -31.33
C GLY A 347 -24.75 -9.04 -32.32
N GLU A 348 -24.42 -10.29 -32.00
CA GLU A 348 -24.79 -11.44 -32.82
C GLU A 348 -26.27 -11.80 -32.65
N ALA A 349 -26.92 -12.22 -33.74
CA ALA A 349 -28.29 -12.73 -33.67
C ALA A 349 -28.33 -14.13 -33.05
N ARG A 350 -29.23 -14.33 -32.09
CA ARG A 350 -29.43 -15.61 -31.39
C ARG A 350 -30.93 -15.95 -31.36
N PRO A 351 -31.43 -16.83 -32.24
CA PRO A 351 -32.85 -17.18 -32.34
C PRO A 351 -33.48 -17.63 -31.01
N GLU A 352 -32.71 -18.31 -30.18
CA GLU A 352 -33.12 -18.82 -28.87
C GLU A 352 -33.36 -17.74 -27.81
N LEU A 353 -32.81 -16.53 -28.00
CA LEU A 353 -32.94 -15.39 -27.08
C LEU A 353 -33.42 -14.12 -27.81
N SER A 354 -34.13 -14.27 -28.93
CA SER A 354 -34.54 -13.14 -29.78
C SER A 354 -35.49 -12.16 -29.08
N HIS A 355 -36.23 -12.60 -28.05
CA HIS A 355 -37.10 -11.74 -27.23
C HIS A 355 -36.35 -10.78 -26.30
N LEU A 356 -35.05 -11.01 -26.05
CA LEU A 356 -34.22 -10.10 -25.25
C LEU A 356 -33.68 -8.93 -26.08
N GLN A 357 -33.46 -9.15 -27.38
CA GLN A 357 -32.88 -8.15 -28.30
C GLN A 357 -33.60 -6.79 -28.35
N PRO A 358 -34.95 -6.71 -28.39
CA PRO A 358 -35.63 -5.42 -28.43
C PRO A 358 -35.69 -4.71 -27.08
N GLN A 359 -35.30 -5.37 -25.97
CA GLN A 359 -35.39 -4.77 -24.64
C GLN A 359 -34.20 -3.83 -24.41
N PRO A 360 -34.44 -2.58 -23.95
CA PRO A 360 -33.35 -1.63 -23.69
C PRO A 360 -32.35 -2.14 -22.64
N GLY A 361 -32.79 -2.99 -21.71
CA GLY A 361 -31.93 -3.58 -20.69
C GLY A 361 -30.79 -4.42 -21.23
N LEU A 362 -30.88 -4.95 -22.47
CA LEU A 362 -29.77 -5.68 -23.07
C LEU A 362 -28.59 -4.74 -23.38
N ALA A 363 -28.88 -3.49 -23.73
CA ALA A 363 -27.86 -2.48 -23.98
C ALA A 363 -27.10 -2.13 -22.70
N VAL A 364 -27.75 -2.19 -21.52
CA VAL A 364 -27.13 -1.95 -20.22
C VAL A 364 -25.98 -2.95 -20.00
N TYR A 365 -26.24 -4.26 -20.10
CA TYR A 365 -25.20 -5.29 -19.95
C TYR A 365 -24.13 -5.21 -21.03
N ARG A 366 -24.52 -4.99 -22.29
CA ARG A 366 -23.58 -4.84 -23.42
C ARG A 366 -22.59 -3.70 -23.16
N ASN A 367 -23.11 -2.55 -22.76
CA ASN A 367 -22.31 -1.35 -22.55
C ASN A 367 -21.52 -1.45 -21.24
N GLY A 368 -22.09 -2.06 -20.19
CA GLY A 368 -21.45 -2.27 -18.89
C GLY A 368 -20.15 -3.07 -18.99
N VAL A 369 -20.20 -4.23 -19.64
CA VAL A 369 -19.02 -5.09 -19.88
C VAL A 369 -17.87 -4.31 -20.55
N ILE A 370 -18.16 -3.57 -21.63
CA ILE A 370 -17.13 -2.83 -22.36
C ILE A 370 -16.65 -1.61 -21.56
N LYS A 371 -17.56 -0.89 -20.92
CA LYS A 371 -17.24 0.27 -20.09
C LYS A 371 -16.30 -0.11 -18.95
N ALA A 372 -16.58 -1.18 -18.22
CA ALA A 372 -15.74 -1.64 -17.12
C ALA A 372 -14.33 -2.05 -17.59
N CYS A 373 -14.20 -2.68 -18.76
CA CYS A 373 -12.91 -2.94 -19.39
C CYS A 373 -12.15 -1.65 -19.73
N VAL A 374 -12.83 -0.66 -20.32
CA VAL A 374 -12.22 0.63 -20.71
C VAL A 374 -11.79 1.42 -19.48
N ASP A 375 -12.65 1.52 -18.46
CA ASP A 375 -12.35 2.21 -17.21
C ASP A 375 -11.16 1.55 -16.47
N ALA A 376 -11.08 0.21 -16.49
CA ALA A 376 -9.93 -0.52 -15.94
C ALA A 376 -8.63 -0.20 -16.68
N LEU A 377 -8.65 -0.18 -18.02
CA LEU A 377 -7.48 0.20 -18.82
C LEU A 377 -7.09 1.65 -18.57
N GLU A 378 -8.04 2.56 -18.46
CA GLU A 378 -7.77 3.97 -18.17
C GLU A 378 -7.10 4.16 -16.80
N ALA A 379 -7.58 3.43 -15.78
CA ALA A 379 -6.96 3.41 -14.45
C ALA A 379 -5.56 2.76 -14.45
N ASN A 380 -5.35 1.75 -15.28
CA ASN A 380 -4.08 1.01 -15.37
C ASN A 380 -3.01 1.76 -16.17
N PHE A 381 -3.41 2.53 -17.20
CA PHE A 381 -2.53 3.25 -18.13
C PHE A 381 -2.76 4.78 -18.11
N PRO A 382 -2.69 5.44 -16.93
CA PRO A 382 -3.03 6.85 -16.80
C PRO A 382 -2.05 7.75 -17.56
N SER A 383 -0.79 7.32 -17.76
CA SER A 383 0.18 8.11 -18.51
C SER A 383 -0.19 8.20 -19.98
N VAL A 384 -0.68 7.09 -20.55
CA VAL A 384 -1.14 7.02 -21.94
C VAL A 384 -2.42 7.83 -22.10
N SER A 385 -3.41 7.68 -21.21
CA SER A 385 -4.65 8.46 -21.25
C SER A 385 -4.36 9.97 -21.21
N ARG A 386 -3.44 10.40 -20.34
CA ARG A 386 -3.07 11.82 -20.26
C ARG A 386 -2.34 12.32 -21.52
N LEU A 387 -1.48 11.51 -22.13
CA LEU A 387 -0.75 11.88 -23.35
C LEU A 387 -1.66 12.03 -24.56
N THR A 388 -2.66 11.16 -24.70
CA THR A 388 -3.54 11.14 -25.89
C THR A 388 -4.84 11.92 -25.69
N GLY A 389 -5.21 12.20 -24.44
CA GLY A 389 -6.55 12.62 -24.07
C GLY A 389 -7.52 11.44 -23.92
N SER A 390 -8.57 11.67 -23.12
CA SER A 390 -9.57 10.67 -22.75
C SER A 390 -10.27 10.05 -23.96
N ASP A 391 -10.73 10.85 -24.92
CA ASP A 391 -11.52 10.32 -26.04
C ASP A 391 -10.72 9.37 -26.93
N PHE A 392 -9.50 9.76 -27.31
CA PHE A 392 -8.61 8.90 -28.09
C PHE A 392 -8.26 7.62 -27.32
N PHE A 393 -7.95 7.75 -26.03
CA PHE A 393 -7.62 6.61 -25.18
C PHE A 393 -8.79 5.63 -25.10
N ARG A 394 -10.00 6.12 -24.84
CA ARG A 394 -11.19 5.29 -24.66
C ARG A 394 -11.56 4.52 -25.92
N GLU A 395 -11.44 5.13 -27.11
CA GLU A 395 -11.63 4.41 -28.38
C GLU A 395 -10.57 3.32 -28.59
N MET A 396 -9.30 3.62 -28.32
CA MET A 396 -8.21 2.63 -28.40
C MET A 396 -8.40 1.47 -27.40
N ALA A 397 -8.76 1.79 -26.16
CA ALA A 397 -9.05 0.82 -25.10
C ALA A 397 -10.28 -0.04 -25.43
N ARG A 398 -11.31 0.54 -26.03
CA ARG A 398 -12.49 -0.18 -26.52
C ARG A 398 -12.09 -1.20 -27.60
N GLY A 399 -11.24 -0.81 -28.55
CA GLY A 399 -10.69 -1.71 -29.56
C GLY A 399 -9.95 -2.90 -28.94
N TYR A 400 -9.09 -2.64 -27.96
CA TYR A 400 -8.40 -3.69 -27.21
C TYR A 400 -9.37 -4.62 -26.48
N ALA A 401 -10.38 -4.08 -25.80
CA ALA A 401 -11.33 -4.86 -25.02
C ALA A 401 -12.21 -5.81 -25.87
N LEU A 402 -12.48 -5.43 -27.12
CA LEU A 402 -13.17 -6.29 -28.08
C LEU A 402 -12.27 -7.41 -28.62
N GLU A 403 -10.98 -7.13 -28.83
CA GLU A 403 -10.02 -8.14 -29.31
C GLU A 403 -9.57 -9.09 -28.20
N ARG A 404 -9.37 -8.56 -26.98
CA ARG A 404 -8.72 -9.24 -25.85
C ARG A 404 -9.51 -9.00 -24.55
N PRO A 405 -10.65 -9.68 -24.37
CA PRO A 405 -11.42 -9.56 -23.13
C PRO A 405 -10.62 -10.12 -21.94
N PRO A 406 -10.90 -9.67 -20.70
CA PRO A 406 -10.16 -10.11 -19.53
C PRO A 406 -10.37 -11.61 -19.25
N HIS A 407 -9.38 -12.25 -18.65
CA HIS A 407 -9.44 -13.66 -18.23
C HIS A 407 -9.70 -13.85 -16.73
N GLY A 408 -9.64 -12.78 -15.92
CA GLY A 408 -9.72 -12.83 -14.47
C GLY A 408 -10.40 -11.59 -13.87
N GLY A 409 -10.94 -11.73 -12.66
CA GLY A 409 -11.60 -10.65 -11.92
C GLY A 409 -10.65 -9.55 -11.40
N GLU A 410 -9.34 -9.81 -11.34
CA GLU A 410 -8.32 -8.84 -10.93
C GLU A 410 -8.05 -7.80 -12.04
N LEU A 411 -8.98 -6.88 -12.27
CA LEU A 411 -8.87 -5.89 -13.36
C LEU A 411 -7.66 -4.96 -13.24
N VAL A 412 -7.01 -4.85 -12.08
CA VAL A 412 -5.74 -4.14 -11.91
C VAL A 412 -4.59 -4.73 -12.76
N ARG A 413 -4.72 -5.98 -13.22
CA ARG A 413 -3.77 -6.63 -14.13
C ARG A 413 -4.22 -6.66 -15.59
N TYR A 414 -5.42 -6.15 -15.87
CA TYR A 414 -5.97 -6.15 -17.20
C TYR A 414 -5.22 -5.17 -18.12
N GLY A 415 -4.92 -5.60 -19.34
CA GLY A 415 -4.12 -4.84 -20.29
C GLY A 415 -2.64 -5.22 -20.32
N ASP A 416 -2.25 -6.40 -19.84
CA ASP A 416 -0.87 -6.91 -19.91
C ASP A 416 -0.24 -6.82 -21.32
N ALA A 417 -1.05 -7.06 -22.36
CA ALA A 417 -0.67 -6.96 -23.76
C ALA A 417 -1.01 -5.60 -24.41
N PHE A 418 -1.57 -4.65 -23.65
CA PHE A 418 -1.95 -3.33 -24.15
C PHE A 418 -0.76 -2.55 -24.74
N PRO A 419 0.47 -2.55 -24.15
CA PRO A 419 1.63 -1.91 -24.77
C PRO A 419 1.94 -2.45 -26.17
N THR A 420 1.83 -3.77 -26.37
CA THR A 420 2.05 -4.40 -27.68
C THR A 420 0.92 -4.07 -28.66
N PHE A 421 -0.33 -4.04 -28.17
CA PHE A 421 -1.48 -3.62 -28.97
C PHE A 421 -1.33 -2.19 -29.48
N ILE A 422 -0.91 -1.25 -28.62
CA ILE A 422 -0.67 0.15 -29.00
C ILE A 422 0.32 0.25 -30.18
N SER A 423 1.40 -0.54 -30.18
CA SER A 423 2.37 -0.55 -31.29
C SER A 423 1.76 -0.98 -32.62
N ALA A 424 0.73 -1.83 -32.59
CA ALA A 424 0.03 -2.30 -33.78
C ALA A 424 -1.21 -1.45 -34.13
N TYR A 425 -1.64 -0.55 -33.25
CA TYR A 425 -2.86 0.24 -33.40
C TYR A 425 -2.66 1.34 -34.45
N PRO A 426 -3.30 1.27 -35.64
CA PRO A 426 -3.00 2.18 -36.75
C PRO A 426 -3.16 3.67 -36.42
N PRO A 427 -4.18 4.12 -35.67
CA PRO A 427 -4.30 5.52 -35.27
C PRO A 427 -3.17 6.05 -34.36
N ALA A 428 -2.43 5.17 -33.67
CA ALA A 428 -1.29 5.56 -32.82
C ALA A 428 0.06 5.53 -33.54
N ARG A 429 0.10 5.27 -34.85
CA ARG A 429 1.34 5.09 -35.63
C ARG A 429 2.31 6.28 -35.56
N GLU A 430 1.79 7.50 -35.47
CA GLU A 430 2.59 8.73 -35.37
C GLU A 430 3.07 9.04 -33.94
N LEU A 431 2.69 8.21 -32.96
CA LEU A 431 3.00 8.37 -31.55
C LEU A 431 3.84 7.16 -31.05
N PRO A 432 5.05 6.93 -31.60
CA PRO A 432 5.83 5.72 -31.37
C PRO A 432 6.27 5.52 -29.90
N TYR A 433 6.20 6.57 -29.08
CA TYR A 433 6.53 6.52 -27.66
C TYR A 433 5.41 5.96 -26.78
N LEU A 434 4.15 5.90 -27.24
CA LEU A 434 3.02 5.48 -26.39
C LEU A 434 3.18 4.05 -25.86
N SER A 435 3.61 3.13 -26.71
CA SER A 435 3.84 1.73 -26.30
C SER A 435 4.90 1.64 -25.21
N ALA A 436 6.03 2.36 -25.35
CA ALA A 436 7.09 2.36 -24.36
C ALA A 436 6.65 3.00 -23.03
N VAL A 437 5.84 4.06 -23.08
CA VAL A 437 5.25 4.69 -21.88
C VAL A 437 4.23 3.74 -21.22
N ALA A 438 3.42 3.03 -22.02
CA ALA A 438 2.48 2.04 -21.52
C ALA A 438 3.20 0.87 -20.81
N GLU A 439 4.37 0.46 -21.31
CA GLU A 439 5.19 -0.56 -20.64
C GLU A 439 5.62 -0.12 -19.24
N LEU A 440 5.95 1.16 -19.04
CA LEU A 440 6.25 1.69 -17.70
C LEU A 440 5.03 1.71 -16.76
N ASP A 441 3.84 2.02 -17.26
CA ASP A 441 2.60 1.92 -16.48
C ASP A 441 2.32 0.48 -16.04
N LYS A 442 2.48 -0.48 -16.96
CA LYS A 442 2.40 -1.92 -16.68
C LYS A 442 3.43 -2.36 -15.64
N LEU A 443 4.70 -1.99 -15.80
CA LEU A 443 5.76 -2.34 -14.84
C LEU A 443 5.52 -1.70 -13.47
N TRP A 444 4.90 -0.52 -13.42
CA TRP A 444 4.48 0.08 -12.16
C TRP A 444 3.40 -0.77 -11.48
N LEU A 445 2.42 -1.27 -12.22
CA LEU A 445 1.38 -2.17 -11.69
C LEU A 445 1.97 -3.50 -11.20
N ASP A 446 2.97 -4.02 -11.89
CA ASP A 446 3.72 -5.21 -11.43
C ASP A 446 4.40 -4.95 -10.09
N VAL A 447 5.07 -3.81 -9.94
CA VAL A 447 5.69 -3.39 -8.67
C VAL A 447 4.64 -3.17 -7.59
N PHE A 448 3.48 -2.61 -7.95
CA PHE A 448 2.35 -2.37 -7.06
C PHE A 448 1.77 -3.66 -6.51
N CYS A 449 1.53 -4.66 -7.36
CA CYS A 449 0.93 -5.93 -6.99
C CYS A 449 1.94 -6.97 -6.49
N ALA A 450 3.25 -6.68 -6.54
CA ALA A 450 4.29 -7.60 -6.13
C ALA A 450 4.17 -7.97 -4.63
N PRO A 451 4.49 -9.21 -4.24
CA PRO A 451 4.55 -9.60 -2.84
C PRO A 451 5.65 -8.83 -2.09
N ALA A 452 5.57 -8.82 -0.76
CA ALA A 452 6.65 -8.28 0.07
C ALA A 452 7.82 -9.27 0.13
N SER A 453 9.01 -8.84 -0.31
CA SER A 453 10.25 -9.61 -0.16
C SER A 453 11.18 -8.92 0.85
N ALA A 454 11.87 -9.70 1.68
CA ALA A 454 12.82 -9.18 2.67
C ALA A 454 13.94 -8.34 2.00
N PRO A 455 14.37 -7.22 2.62
CA PRO A 455 15.48 -6.44 2.09
C PRO A 455 16.80 -7.22 2.23
N LEU A 456 17.78 -6.86 1.39
CA LEU A 456 19.15 -7.34 1.51
C LEU A 456 19.75 -6.87 2.85
N ASP A 457 20.36 -7.78 3.60
CA ASP A 457 21.11 -7.42 4.81
C ASP A 457 22.45 -6.79 4.40
N VAL A 458 22.50 -5.46 4.48
CA VAL A 458 23.70 -4.66 4.14
C VAL A 458 24.85 -4.97 5.10
N HIS A 459 24.57 -5.33 6.35
CA HIS A 459 25.60 -5.69 7.31
C HIS A 459 26.21 -7.06 6.98
N ALA A 460 25.40 -8.03 6.57
CA ALA A 460 25.91 -9.31 6.07
C ALA A 460 26.77 -9.12 4.81
N LEU A 461 26.34 -8.27 3.87
CA LEU A 461 27.10 -7.98 2.66
C LEU A 461 28.44 -7.28 2.97
N ALA A 462 28.44 -6.29 3.86
CA ALA A 462 29.64 -5.55 4.24
C ALA A 462 30.71 -6.41 4.95
N ASN A 463 30.30 -7.52 5.55
CA ASN A 463 31.20 -8.47 6.23
C ASN A 463 31.65 -9.64 5.33
N THR A 464 31.31 -9.61 4.04
CA THR A 464 31.78 -10.61 3.08
C THR A 464 33.16 -10.23 2.54
N ALA A 465 34.08 -11.18 2.40
CA ALA A 465 35.39 -10.93 1.82
C ALA A 465 35.26 -10.43 0.36
N ALA A 466 36.14 -9.51 -0.06
CA ALA A 466 36.09 -8.91 -1.40
C ALA A 466 36.10 -9.96 -2.53
N ASP A 467 36.92 -11.00 -2.39
CA ASP A 467 37.01 -12.09 -3.39
C ASP A 467 35.72 -12.93 -3.45
N SER A 468 34.98 -13.02 -2.34
CA SER A 468 33.70 -13.75 -2.28
C SER A 468 32.53 -12.89 -2.76
N LEU A 469 32.62 -11.56 -2.60
CA LEU A 469 31.61 -10.61 -3.10
C LEU A 469 31.46 -10.70 -4.61
N GLY A 470 32.55 -10.72 -5.37
CA GLY A 470 32.51 -10.78 -6.85
C GLY A 470 31.74 -12.01 -7.38
N THR A 471 31.90 -13.15 -6.72
CA THR A 471 31.22 -14.42 -7.08
C THR A 471 29.79 -14.55 -6.55
N THR A 472 29.31 -13.58 -5.78
CA THR A 472 27.95 -13.63 -5.19
C THR A 472 26.91 -13.26 -6.23
N SER A 473 25.84 -14.06 -6.37
CA SER A 473 24.66 -13.70 -7.17
C SER A 473 23.63 -13.00 -6.29
N LEU A 474 23.20 -11.80 -6.70
CA LEU A 474 22.15 -11.06 -6.02
C LEU A 474 20.77 -11.36 -6.62
N ARG A 475 19.80 -11.71 -5.77
CA ARG A 475 18.40 -11.79 -6.18
C ARG A 475 17.73 -10.43 -5.98
N LEU A 476 17.16 -9.90 -7.06
CA LEU A 476 16.35 -8.68 -7.00
C LEU A 476 15.02 -8.97 -6.28
N ARG A 477 14.52 -7.99 -5.53
CA ARG A 477 13.22 -8.09 -4.84
C ARG A 477 12.09 -8.14 -5.87
N ASP A 478 11.00 -8.83 -5.55
CA ASP A 478 9.86 -8.96 -6.47
C ASP A 478 9.20 -7.61 -6.77
N SER A 479 9.41 -6.62 -5.89
CA SER A 479 8.92 -5.25 -6.01
C SER A 479 9.91 -4.28 -6.66
N VAL A 480 10.81 -4.79 -7.50
CA VAL A 480 11.74 -4.01 -8.33
C VAL A 480 11.49 -4.33 -9.80
N ARG A 481 11.31 -3.30 -10.63
CA ARG A 481 11.26 -3.41 -12.10
C ARG A 481 12.12 -2.32 -12.71
N TRP A 482 12.62 -2.57 -13.91
CA TRP A 482 13.37 -1.60 -14.68
C TRP A 482 13.03 -1.71 -16.15
N TYR A 483 13.27 -0.63 -16.88
CA TYR A 483 13.07 -0.56 -18.31
C TYR A 483 14.08 0.41 -18.92
N TRP A 484 14.54 0.13 -20.13
CA TRP A 484 15.41 1.00 -20.90
C TRP A 484 14.94 1.05 -22.35
N HIS A 485 14.77 2.26 -22.88
CA HIS A 485 14.48 2.47 -24.29
C HIS A 485 15.70 3.15 -24.96
N PRO A 486 16.22 2.63 -26.08
CA PRO A 486 17.50 3.11 -26.65
C PRO A 486 17.44 4.52 -27.25
N THR A 487 16.26 4.99 -27.67
CA THR A 487 16.14 6.22 -28.48
C THR A 487 15.07 7.20 -28.01
N LEU A 488 14.24 6.83 -27.02
CA LEU A 488 13.07 7.63 -26.63
C LEU A 488 13.17 8.05 -25.16
N PRO A 489 12.72 9.27 -24.83
CA PRO A 489 12.74 9.80 -23.46
C PRO A 489 11.59 9.25 -22.63
N VAL A 490 11.55 7.91 -22.54
CA VAL A 490 10.39 7.18 -22.01
C VAL A 490 10.15 7.49 -20.54
N PHE A 491 11.21 7.64 -19.74
CA PHE A 491 11.07 7.94 -18.32
C PHE A 491 10.53 9.35 -18.11
N THR A 492 11.07 10.35 -18.81
CA THR A 492 10.60 11.73 -18.76
C THR A 492 9.12 11.80 -19.15
N LEU A 493 8.75 11.24 -20.31
CA LEU A 493 7.37 11.23 -20.79
C LEU A 493 6.42 10.55 -19.79
N TRP A 494 6.81 9.41 -19.24
CA TRP A 494 5.99 8.70 -18.27
C TRP A 494 5.87 9.45 -16.94
N ALA A 495 6.98 9.93 -16.38
CA ALA A 495 7.04 10.46 -15.02
C ALA A 495 6.16 11.70 -14.83
N PHE A 496 6.27 12.71 -15.72
CA PHE A 496 5.42 13.90 -15.55
C PHE A 496 3.96 13.59 -15.81
N ASN A 497 3.63 12.64 -16.70
CA ASN A 497 2.26 12.26 -16.98
C ASN A 497 1.62 11.53 -15.80
N ARG A 498 2.26 10.46 -15.31
CA ARG A 498 1.77 9.66 -14.19
C ARG A 498 1.61 10.45 -12.90
N GLU A 499 2.58 11.33 -12.61
CA GLU A 499 2.56 12.16 -11.40
C GLU A 499 1.70 13.41 -11.53
N GLN A 500 0.98 13.58 -12.64
CA GLN A 500 0.12 14.74 -12.89
C GLN A 500 0.88 16.09 -12.86
N LYS A 501 2.18 16.08 -13.15
CA LYS A 501 3.04 17.28 -13.17
C LYS A 501 2.96 18.05 -14.48
N ALA A 502 3.34 19.33 -14.45
CA ALA A 502 3.49 20.14 -15.66
C ALA A 502 4.55 19.52 -16.59
N ALA A 503 4.31 19.61 -17.90
CA ALA A 503 5.29 19.17 -18.88
C ALA A 503 6.57 20.03 -18.78
N PRO A 504 7.75 19.43 -18.93
CA PRO A 504 9.00 20.20 -18.96
C PRO A 504 9.02 21.13 -20.19
N GLU A 505 9.67 22.29 -20.06
CA GLU A 505 9.78 23.28 -21.14
C GLU A 505 10.48 22.72 -22.39
N THR A 506 11.38 21.75 -22.21
CA THR A 506 12.10 21.10 -23.30
C THR A 506 12.24 19.61 -22.99
N ILE A 507 11.88 18.78 -23.97
CA ILE A 507 12.06 17.33 -23.93
C ILE A 507 13.22 16.97 -24.86
N HIS A 508 14.25 16.32 -24.31
CA HIS A 508 15.37 15.81 -25.08
C HIS A 508 15.03 14.42 -25.62
N TRP A 509 14.91 14.30 -26.95
CA TRP A 509 14.57 13.03 -27.60
C TRP A 509 15.79 12.10 -27.69
N GLN A 510 16.09 11.42 -26.59
CA GLN A 510 17.19 10.47 -26.45
C GLN A 510 16.76 9.26 -25.64
N GLY A 511 17.54 8.18 -25.67
CA GLY A 511 17.28 7.00 -24.85
C GLY A 511 17.28 7.29 -23.35
N GLU A 512 16.30 6.75 -22.66
CA GLU A 512 16.15 6.85 -21.21
C GLU A 512 15.71 5.50 -20.62
N GLY A 513 15.99 5.31 -19.34
CA GLY A 513 15.45 4.19 -18.58
C GLY A 513 14.83 4.63 -17.27
N ALA A 514 14.06 3.72 -16.68
CA ALA A 514 13.41 3.90 -15.39
C ALA A 514 13.76 2.71 -14.47
N LEU A 515 13.96 3.02 -13.19
CA LEU A 515 14.01 2.06 -12.10
C LEU A 515 12.81 2.29 -11.19
N LEU A 516 11.94 1.29 -11.08
CA LEU A 516 10.73 1.31 -10.26
C LEU A 516 10.93 0.42 -9.03
N VAL A 517 10.75 0.97 -7.84
CA VAL A 517 10.96 0.27 -6.57
C VAL A 517 9.85 0.56 -5.59
N ARG A 518 9.18 -0.49 -5.09
CA ARG A 518 8.25 -0.34 -3.96
C ARG A 518 8.98 -0.35 -2.63
N ARG A 519 8.65 0.60 -1.75
CA ARG A 519 9.00 0.56 -0.34
C ARG A 519 7.79 0.88 0.50
N GLN A 520 7.51 -0.02 1.45
CA GLN A 520 6.26 0.03 2.21
C GLN A 520 5.09 0.16 1.20
N ARG A 521 4.28 1.20 1.36
CA ARG A 521 3.08 1.48 0.56
C ARG A 521 3.33 2.43 -0.63
N HIS A 522 4.57 2.86 -0.87
CA HIS A 522 4.91 3.83 -1.93
C HIS A 522 5.82 3.22 -3.00
N ILE A 523 5.63 3.66 -4.23
CA ILE A 523 6.47 3.28 -5.38
C ILE A 523 7.30 4.49 -5.76
N PHE A 524 8.61 4.29 -5.81
CA PHE A 524 9.59 5.27 -6.23
C PHE A 524 10.02 4.97 -7.66
N ALA A 525 10.19 6.01 -8.46
CA ALA A 525 10.67 5.91 -9.82
C ALA A 525 11.87 6.84 -10.00
N ASP A 526 13.02 6.28 -10.34
CA ASP A 526 14.27 7.01 -10.56
C ASP A 526 14.75 6.80 -12.01
N PRO A 527 15.42 7.79 -12.62
CA PRO A 527 16.03 7.61 -13.94
C PRO A 527 17.12 6.55 -13.87
N LEU A 528 17.21 5.72 -14.90
CA LEU A 528 18.17 4.62 -15.01
C LEU A 528 19.02 4.78 -16.26
N SER A 529 20.34 4.70 -16.09
CA SER A 529 21.33 4.71 -17.17
C SER A 529 21.37 3.38 -17.93
N GLN A 530 21.94 3.36 -19.13
CA GLN A 530 22.08 2.15 -19.95
C GLN A 530 22.88 1.06 -19.22
N GLY A 531 24.04 1.42 -18.63
CA GLY A 531 24.85 0.46 -17.87
C GLY A 531 24.13 -0.09 -16.64
N GLY A 532 23.40 0.78 -15.92
CA GLY A 532 22.54 0.38 -14.81
C GLY A 532 21.43 -0.60 -15.20
N SER A 533 20.82 -0.44 -16.37
CA SER A 533 19.83 -1.38 -16.91
C SER A 533 20.46 -2.73 -17.27
N ALA A 534 21.64 -2.72 -17.90
CA ALA A 534 22.39 -3.95 -18.20
C ALA A 534 22.77 -4.70 -16.92
N PHE A 535 23.21 -3.98 -15.87
CA PHE A 535 23.51 -4.55 -14.56
C PHE A 535 22.30 -5.27 -13.94
N LEU A 536 21.15 -4.60 -13.87
CA LEU A 536 19.94 -5.17 -13.28
C LEU A 536 19.42 -6.37 -14.08
N THR A 537 19.55 -6.31 -15.41
CA THR A 537 19.21 -7.42 -16.31
C THR A 537 20.08 -8.64 -16.03
N ALA A 538 21.40 -8.47 -15.90
CA ALA A 538 22.32 -9.54 -15.55
C ALA A 538 22.00 -10.16 -14.17
N CYS A 539 21.73 -9.33 -13.16
CA CYS A 539 21.32 -9.80 -11.84
C CYS A 539 20.01 -10.60 -11.91
N GLY A 540 19.03 -10.13 -12.67
CA GLY A 540 17.75 -10.82 -12.87
C GLY A 540 17.90 -12.19 -13.55
N GLN A 541 18.96 -12.38 -14.34
CA GLN A 541 19.32 -13.64 -15.00
C GLN A 541 20.19 -14.55 -14.11
N GLY A 542 20.50 -14.14 -12.88
CA GLY A 542 21.27 -14.93 -11.91
C GLY A 542 22.79 -14.77 -12.04
N ALA A 543 23.28 -13.80 -12.83
CA ALA A 543 24.70 -13.53 -12.96
C ALA A 543 25.33 -13.14 -11.60
N THR A 544 26.62 -13.42 -11.47
CA THR A 544 27.43 -12.97 -10.33
C THR A 544 27.64 -11.45 -10.39
N LEU A 545 28.02 -10.84 -9.26
CA LEU A 545 28.30 -9.40 -9.19
C LEU A 545 29.40 -8.97 -10.17
N ASP A 546 30.44 -9.77 -10.37
CA ASP A 546 31.51 -9.47 -11.34
C ASP A 546 30.98 -9.48 -12.77
N GLN A 547 30.23 -10.53 -13.15
CA GLN A 547 29.63 -10.64 -14.48
C GLN A 547 28.63 -9.51 -14.76
N ALA A 548 27.80 -9.16 -13.77
CA ALA A 548 26.85 -8.06 -13.90
C ALA A 548 27.56 -6.71 -14.05
N SER A 549 28.64 -6.49 -13.28
CA SER A 549 29.45 -5.27 -13.36
C SER A 549 30.18 -5.15 -14.70
N GLU A 550 30.72 -6.25 -15.22
CA GLU A 550 31.35 -6.32 -16.53
C GLU A 550 30.35 -5.96 -17.64
N GLN A 551 29.16 -6.57 -17.65
CA GLN A 551 28.12 -6.25 -18.63
C GLN A 551 27.67 -4.78 -18.55
N ALA A 552 27.59 -4.21 -17.34
CA ALA A 552 27.27 -2.81 -17.14
C ALA A 552 28.32 -1.88 -17.77
N LEU A 553 29.61 -2.19 -17.58
CA LEU A 553 30.73 -1.42 -18.16
C LEU A 553 30.86 -1.62 -19.67
N VAL A 554 30.49 -2.79 -20.20
CA VAL A 554 30.41 -3.02 -21.65
C VAL A 554 29.32 -2.14 -22.26
N ALA A 555 28.15 -2.04 -21.60
CA ALA A 555 27.04 -1.22 -22.06
C ALA A 555 27.31 0.28 -21.89
N GLU A 556 28.02 0.68 -20.83
CA GLU A 556 28.36 2.07 -20.53
C GLU A 556 29.75 2.15 -19.86
N PRO A 557 30.83 2.32 -20.64
CA PRO A 557 32.21 2.33 -20.12
C PRO A 557 32.50 3.44 -19.11
N THR A 558 31.70 4.50 -19.10
CA THR A 558 31.80 5.65 -18.18
C THR A 558 31.04 5.45 -16.87
N LEU A 559 30.33 4.34 -16.69
CA LEU A 559 29.52 4.10 -15.50
C LEU A 559 30.39 4.01 -14.25
N ALA A 560 30.13 4.91 -13.29
CA ALA A 560 30.76 4.85 -11.98
C ALA A 560 30.03 3.80 -11.10
N LEU A 561 30.54 2.56 -11.08
CA LEU A 561 29.94 1.44 -10.36
C LEU A 561 29.69 1.73 -8.86
N GLY A 562 30.66 2.33 -8.16
CA GLY A 562 30.52 2.65 -6.73
C GLY A 562 29.31 3.54 -6.41
N PRO A 563 29.19 4.73 -7.04
CA PRO A 563 27.98 5.56 -6.94
C PRO A 563 26.69 4.86 -7.36
N PHE A 564 26.71 4.04 -8.40
CA PHE A 564 25.54 3.28 -8.85
C PHE A 564 25.10 2.24 -7.80
N PHE A 565 26.02 1.45 -7.24
CA PHE A 565 25.75 0.52 -6.14
C PHE A 565 25.24 1.23 -4.90
N SER A 566 25.88 2.36 -4.55
CA SER A 566 25.41 3.20 -3.46
C SER A 566 23.98 3.66 -3.71
N HIS A 567 23.64 4.11 -4.92
CA HIS A 567 22.28 4.48 -5.27
C HIS A 567 21.31 3.29 -5.18
N LEU A 568 21.66 2.08 -5.65
CA LEU A 568 20.80 0.90 -5.51
C LEU A 568 20.53 0.53 -4.04
N LEU A 569 21.57 0.53 -3.20
CA LEU A 569 21.47 0.22 -1.76
C LEU A 569 20.78 1.35 -0.98
N SER A 570 21.12 2.60 -1.28
CA SER A 570 20.63 3.82 -0.63
C SER A 570 19.34 4.33 -1.22
N SER A 571 18.84 3.71 -2.31
CA SER A 571 17.63 4.15 -2.97
C SER A 571 16.49 4.22 -1.94
N GLY A 572 16.60 3.55 -0.79
CA GLY A 572 15.89 3.76 0.48
C GLY A 572 15.75 5.21 0.97
N GLY A 573 14.87 5.99 0.33
CA GLY A 573 13.75 6.68 0.98
C GLY A 573 13.97 7.68 2.13
N GLY A 574 15.20 8.16 2.38
CA GLY A 574 15.44 9.28 3.32
C GLY A 574 16.60 10.19 2.93
N CYS A 575 17.48 9.71 2.05
CA CYS A 575 18.77 10.33 1.83
C CYS A 575 18.85 11.23 0.59
N SER A 576 17.87 11.30 -0.32
CA SER A 576 18.10 12.09 -1.55
C SER A 576 17.98 13.60 -1.33
N LEU A 577 17.00 14.11 -0.58
CA LEU A 577 16.96 15.53 -0.25
C LEU A 577 18.02 15.88 0.81
N TRP A 578 18.20 15.03 1.83
CA TRP A 578 19.20 15.21 2.88
C TRP A 578 20.63 15.13 2.33
N ASN A 579 20.98 14.18 1.45
CA ASN A 579 22.30 14.09 0.83
C ASN A 579 22.48 15.09 -0.32
N ARG A 580 21.41 15.57 -0.98
CA ARG A 580 21.54 16.72 -1.91
C ARG A 580 21.76 18.02 -1.15
N LEU A 581 21.08 18.21 -0.02
CA LEU A 581 21.26 19.35 0.88
C LEU A 581 22.64 19.28 1.53
N TRP A 582 23.01 18.14 2.11
CA TRP A 582 24.32 17.89 2.70
C TRP A 582 25.42 17.89 1.65
N GLY A 583 25.18 17.39 0.45
CA GLY A 583 26.10 17.51 -0.69
C GLY A 583 26.24 18.93 -1.22
N ARG A 584 25.24 19.81 -1.04
CA ARG A 584 25.37 21.27 -1.26
C ARG A 584 26.13 21.93 -0.11
N ILE A 585 25.86 21.55 1.14
CA ILE A 585 26.57 22.04 2.33
C ILE A 585 28.04 21.63 2.30
N GLN A 586 28.36 20.38 1.97
CA GLN A 586 29.71 19.83 1.84
C GLN A 586 30.47 20.46 0.67
N ARG A 587 29.79 20.84 -0.42
CA ARG A 587 30.39 21.65 -1.49
C ARG A 587 30.63 23.11 -1.06
N GLY A 588 29.86 23.62 -0.10
CA GLY A 588 30.03 24.96 0.48
C GLY A 588 31.10 25.03 1.59
N ILE A 589 31.24 23.98 2.40
CA ILE A 589 32.26 23.85 3.44
C ILE A 589 33.49 23.18 2.83
N GLY A 590 34.30 23.97 2.11
CA GLY A 590 35.56 23.47 1.55
C GLY A 590 36.61 23.17 2.62
N ASP A 591 37.59 22.33 2.30
CA ASP A 591 38.72 21.93 3.17
C ASP A 591 39.39 23.10 3.91
N ASN A 592 39.42 24.29 3.31
CA ASN A 592 40.02 25.48 3.92
C ASN A 592 39.23 26.01 5.13
N VAL A 593 37.90 25.87 5.12
CA VAL A 593 37.03 26.23 6.24
C VAL A 593 37.28 25.27 7.39
N LEU A 594 37.34 23.96 7.11
CA LEU A 594 37.62 22.93 8.10
C LEU A 594 39.00 23.13 8.74
N LEU A 595 40.03 23.44 7.96
CA LEU A 595 41.37 23.71 8.47
C LEU A 595 41.44 25.01 9.28
N LEU A 596 40.69 26.06 8.91
CA LEU A 596 40.58 27.27 9.71
C LEU A 596 39.90 27.00 11.06
N VAL A 597 38.78 26.27 11.05
CA VAL A 597 38.04 25.89 12.26
C VAL A 597 38.90 25.01 13.17
N ALA A 598 39.62 24.03 12.61
CA ALA A 598 40.55 23.21 13.37
C ALA A 598 41.63 24.05 14.06
N ARG A 599 42.26 24.99 13.32
CA ARG A 599 43.29 25.90 13.85
C ARG A 599 42.75 26.80 14.96
N VAL A 600 41.64 27.48 14.74
CA VAL A 600 41.03 28.40 15.72
C VAL A 600 40.52 27.64 16.93
N GLY A 601 39.84 26.52 16.72
CA GLY A 601 39.26 25.71 17.79
C GLY A 601 40.32 25.20 18.75
N ILE A 602 41.39 24.58 18.24
CA ILE A 602 42.44 24.07 19.12
C ILE A 602 43.30 25.19 19.72
N ALA A 603 43.56 26.27 18.97
CA ALA A 603 44.27 27.42 19.48
C ALA A 603 43.53 28.06 20.68
N ALA A 604 42.20 28.19 20.60
CA ALA A 604 41.42 28.79 21.68
C ALA A 604 41.57 28.02 23.01
N VAL A 605 41.56 26.69 22.97
CA VAL A 605 41.71 25.83 24.16
C VAL A 605 43.04 26.14 24.87
N PHE A 606 44.15 26.08 24.14
CA PHE A 606 45.47 26.30 24.73
C PHE A 606 45.72 27.75 25.11
N PHE A 607 45.22 28.72 24.32
CA PHE A 607 45.37 30.14 24.63
C PHE A 607 44.60 30.51 25.90
N LEU A 608 43.36 30.03 26.04
CA LEU A 608 42.56 30.26 27.25
C LEU A 608 43.20 29.59 28.47
N SER A 609 43.74 28.37 28.33
CA SER A 609 44.55 27.73 29.37
C SER A 609 45.72 28.62 29.80
N GLY A 610 46.52 29.10 28.84
CA GLY A 610 47.64 30.00 29.11
C GLY A 610 47.22 31.27 29.83
N ARG A 611 46.09 31.88 29.46
CA ARG A 611 45.57 33.08 30.12
C ARG A 611 45.24 32.88 31.60
N THR A 612 44.91 31.68 32.04
CA THR A 612 44.68 31.41 33.46
C THR A 612 45.97 31.51 34.29
N LYS A 613 47.14 31.28 33.67
CA LYS A 613 48.45 31.18 34.32
C LYS A 613 49.15 32.51 34.56
N VAL A 614 48.68 33.59 33.94
CA VAL A 614 49.33 34.91 33.97
C VAL A 614 48.42 36.03 34.47
N THR A 615 49.01 37.09 35.01
CA THR A 615 48.41 38.40 35.23
C THR A 615 49.00 39.41 34.24
N GLY A 616 48.19 40.36 33.78
CA GLY A 616 48.59 41.29 32.73
C GLY A 616 48.95 40.57 31.42
N PHE A 617 50.06 40.97 30.81
CA PHE A 617 50.49 40.45 29.50
C PHE A 617 51.10 39.04 29.60
N MET A 618 52.19 38.85 30.37
CA MET A 618 52.91 37.56 30.49
C MET A 618 53.46 37.29 31.91
N THR A 619 53.01 38.01 32.94
CA THR A 619 53.54 37.83 34.29
C THR A 619 52.93 36.59 34.93
N LEU A 620 53.72 35.56 35.20
CA LEU A 620 53.26 34.32 35.84
C LEU A 620 52.72 34.58 37.26
N LYS A 621 51.55 33.99 37.56
CA LYS A 621 51.01 34.02 38.92
C LYS A 621 51.83 33.14 39.87
N PRO A 622 51.98 33.50 41.15
CA PRO A 622 52.55 32.61 42.16
C PRO A 622 51.85 31.24 42.21
N SER A 623 50.52 31.22 42.04
CA SER A 623 49.72 30.00 41.99
C SER A 623 50.08 29.08 40.82
N THR A 624 50.61 29.61 39.72
CA THR A 624 51.05 28.81 38.57
C THR A 624 52.30 28.01 38.91
N TYR A 625 53.27 28.62 39.60
CA TYR A 625 54.45 27.90 40.05
C TYR A 625 54.08 26.78 41.02
N GLU A 626 53.13 27.04 41.92
CA GLU A 626 52.67 26.01 42.87
C GLU A 626 51.96 24.86 42.15
N LEU A 627 51.15 25.15 41.13
CA LEU A 627 50.50 24.14 40.28
C LEU A 627 51.52 23.24 39.58
N PHE A 628 52.59 23.81 39.02
CA PHE A 628 53.65 23.02 38.39
C PHE A 628 54.51 22.25 39.40
N ARG A 629 54.65 22.77 40.63
CA ARG A 629 55.41 22.14 41.70
C ARG A 629 54.69 20.93 42.30
N THR A 630 53.36 21.01 42.43
CA THR A 630 52.58 20.05 43.22
C THR A 630 51.64 19.19 42.38
N GLU A 631 50.83 19.80 41.51
CA GLU A 631 49.80 19.09 40.75
C GLU A 631 50.34 18.50 39.44
N TYR A 632 51.13 19.26 38.67
CA TYR A 632 51.64 18.76 37.38
C TYR A 632 52.94 17.97 37.53
N ALA A 633 53.78 18.32 38.51
CA ALA A 633 54.96 17.58 38.98
C ALA A 633 55.75 16.84 37.87
N LEU A 634 56.10 17.54 36.78
CA LEU A 634 56.72 16.92 35.61
C LEU A 634 58.08 16.28 35.97
N PRO A 635 58.34 15.02 35.58
CA PRO A 635 59.49 14.26 36.10
C PRO A 635 60.85 14.68 35.53
N LEU A 636 60.88 15.39 34.39
CA LEU A 636 62.10 15.62 33.61
C LEU A 636 62.58 17.08 33.60
N ILE A 637 61.75 18.04 33.99
CA ILE A 637 62.05 19.48 33.90
C ILE A 637 61.70 20.14 35.23
N PRO A 638 62.58 21.01 35.78
CA PRO A 638 62.27 21.80 36.97
C PRO A 638 60.95 22.58 36.82
N TYR A 639 60.15 22.63 37.89
CA TYR A 639 58.79 23.18 37.87
C TYR A 639 58.75 24.67 37.46
N ASP A 640 59.78 25.44 37.80
CA ASP A 640 59.94 26.85 37.46
C ASP A 640 60.18 27.05 35.96
N ILE A 641 61.06 26.23 35.36
CA ILE A 641 61.31 26.24 33.91
C ILE A 641 60.07 25.73 33.16
N ALA A 642 59.46 24.64 33.64
CA ALA A 642 58.26 24.06 33.04
C ALA A 642 57.09 25.04 33.01
N ALA A 643 56.87 25.81 34.09
CA ALA A 643 55.82 26.82 34.16
C ALA A 643 56.00 27.91 33.09
N HIS A 644 57.25 28.37 32.86
CA HIS A 644 57.55 29.34 31.81
C HIS A 644 57.38 28.76 30.40
N LEU A 645 57.93 27.56 30.16
CA LEU A 645 57.87 26.92 28.84
C LEU A 645 56.44 26.60 28.42
N ALA A 646 55.64 26.03 29.32
CA ALA A 646 54.23 25.73 29.05
C ALA A 646 53.43 27.01 28.80
N THR A 647 53.61 28.04 29.63
CA THR A 647 52.92 29.33 29.46
C THR A 647 53.31 30.01 28.16
N LEU A 648 54.59 29.97 27.77
CA LEU A 648 55.04 30.51 26.50
C LEU A 648 54.43 29.73 25.32
N ALA A 649 54.50 28.40 25.36
CA ALA A 649 53.94 27.54 24.30
C ALA A 649 52.42 27.76 24.12
N GLU A 650 51.67 27.86 25.23
CA GLU A 650 50.22 28.10 25.24
C GLU A 650 49.80 29.48 24.74
N HIS A 651 50.70 30.47 24.69
CA HIS A 651 50.38 31.76 24.08
C HIS A 651 50.90 31.87 22.64
N THR A 652 52.12 31.38 22.40
CA THR A 652 52.79 31.56 21.11
C THR A 652 52.24 30.62 20.04
N PHE A 653 52.12 29.31 20.31
CA PHE A 653 51.67 28.37 19.28
C PHE A 653 50.20 28.58 18.86
N PRO A 654 49.26 28.89 19.77
CA PRO A 654 47.91 29.26 19.37
C PRO A 654 47.82 30.49 18.46
N VAL A 655 48.60 31.54 18.75
CA VAL A 655 48.64 32.74 17.89
C VAL A 655 49.18 32.39 16.51
N LEU A 656 50.24 31.60 16.45
CA LEU A 656 50.80 31.11 15.18
C LEU A 656 49.79 30.26 14.39
N LEU A 657 49.04 29.37 15.05
CA LEU A 657 48.00 28.57 14.41
C LEU A 657 46.84 29.42 13.87
N VAL A 658 46.36 30.41 14.61
CA VAL A 658 45.27 31.29 14.16
C VAL A 658 45.70 32.10 12.93
N LEU A 659 46.89 32.70 12.97
CA LEU A 659 47.47 33.41 11.83
C LEU A 659 47.80 32.47 10.65
N GLY A 660 47.93 31.17 10.93
CA GLY A 660 48.36 30.17 9.97
C GLY A 660 49.81 30.41 9.55
N LEU A 661 50.69 30.71 10.51
CA LEU A 661 52.11 30.96 10.33
C LEU A 661 52.90 29.86 11.03
N LEU A 662 53.81 29.20 10.31
CA LEU A 662 54.53 27.99 10.74
C LEU A 662 53.58 26.93 11.32
N SER A 663 52.44 26.71 10.68
CA SER A 663 51.30 26.02 11.28
C SER A 663 51.59 24.54 11.60
N ARG A 664 52.38 23.86 10.75
CA ARG A 664 52.82 22.48 11.02
C ARG A 664 53.71 22.40 12.26
N PHE A 665 54.60 23.37 12.42
CA PHE A 665 55.50 23.46 13.57
C PHE A 665 54.72 23.78 14.85
N ALA A 666 53.83 24.77 14.81
CA ALA A 666 52.99 25.13 15.95
C ALA A 666 52.05 23.97 16.35
N ALA A 667 51.47 23.26 15.38
CA ALA A 667 50.64 22.09 15.64
C ALA A 667 51.44 20.92 16.24
N ALA A 668 52.65 20.66 15.74
CA ALA A 668 53.54 19.65 16.31
C ALA A 668 53.96 19.99 17.74
N GLY A 669 54.25 21.26 18.03
CA GLY A 669 54.58 21.74 19.38
C GLY A 669 53.43 21.53 20.37
N LEU A 670 52.19 21.87 19.97
CA LEU A 670 51.02 21.61 20.81
C LEU A 670 50.67 20.13 20.90
N LEU A 671 50.93 19.33 19.87
CA LEU A 671 50.72 17.88 19.92
C LEU A 671 51.69 17.23 20.91
N PHE A 672 52.95 17.64 20.88
CA PHE A 672 53.93 17.20 21.88
C PHE A 672 53.52 17.59 23.29
N MET A 673 53.07 18.84 23.49
CA MET A 673 52.56 19.28 24.80
C MET A 673 51.33 18.48 25.23
N THR A 674 50.42 18.17 24.30
CA THR A 674 49.24 17.32 24.56
C THR A 674 49.65 15.92 25.02
N LEU A 675 50.66 15.32 24.39
CA LEU A 675 51.22 14.03 24.80
C LEU A 675 51.85 14.08 26.19
N VAL A 676 52.57 15.16 26.52
CA VAL A 676 53.14 15.35 27.87
C VAL A 676 52.02 15.47 28.92
N ILE A 677 50.96 16.21 28.62
CA ILE A 677 49.80 16.37 29.53
C ILE A 677 49.10 15.01 29.73
N GLU A 678 48.81 14.29 28.65
CA GLU A 678 48.18 12.97 28.70
C GLU A 678 49.02 11.96 29.51
N ILE A 679 50.32 11.88 29.26
CA ILE A 679 51.16 10.85 29.88
C ILE A 679 51.47 11.16 31.35
N PHE A 680 51.70 12.44 31.69
CA PHE A 680 52.27 12.80 33.00
C PHE A 680 51.36 13.62 33.90
N VAL A 681 50.29 14.24 33.38
CA VAL A 681 49.47 15.19 34.15
C VAL A 681 48.03 14.69 34.33
N TYR A 682 47.34 14.35 33.23
CA TYR A 682 45.93 13.95 33.24
C TYR A 682 45.69 12.70 32.36
N PRO A 683 46.11 11.50 32.78
CA PRO A 683 45.98 10.27 31.98
C PRO A 683 44.52 9.81 31.80
N ASP A 684 43.62 10.22 32.69
CA ASP A 684 42.20 9.88 32.58
C ASP A 684 41.44 10.80 31.59
N ALA A 685 42.09 11.85 31.07
CA ALA A 685 41.51 12.80 30.12
C ALA A 685 41.73 12.42 28.64
N TRP A 686 42.09 11.17 28.37
CA TRP A 686 42.40 10.65 27.03
C TRP A 686 41.33 10.95 25.96
N PRO A 687 39.99 10.96 26.21
CA PRO A 687 39.03 11.27 25.16
C PRO A 687 39.16 12.73 24.69
N THR A 688 39.43 13.64 25.61
CA THR A 688 39.61 15.06 25.32
C THR A 688 40.93 15.30 24.59
N HIS A 689 42.02 14.68 25.05
CA HIS A 689 43.33 14.80 24.41
C HIS A 689 43.37 14.14 23.03
N LEU A 690 42.59 13.08 22.79
CA LEU A 690 42.45 12.46 21.48
C LEU A 690 41.78 13.41 20.47
N ILE A 691 40.77 14.17 20.89
CA ILE A 691 40.11 15.18 20.03
C ILE A 691 41.11 16.29 19.66
N TRP A 692 41.87 16.78 20.64
CA TRP A 692 42.92 17.77 20.42
C TRP A 692 44.00 17.24 19.47
N GLY A 693 44.48 16.03 19.72
CA GLY A 693 45.46 15.34 18.88
C GLY A 693 44.97 15.14 17.45
N GLY A 694 43.70 14.77 17.27
CA GLY A 694 43.08 14.62 15.95
C GLY A 694 43.07 15.92 15.14
N LEU A 695 42.72 17.05 15.77
CA LEU A 695 42.76 18.36 15.11
C LEU A 695 44.19 18.79 14.78
N LEU A 696 45.14 18.52 15.66
CA LEU A 696 46.56 18.87 15.45
C LEU A 696 47.19 18.01 14.35
N LEU A 697 46.93 16.70 14.33
CA LEU A 697 47.38 15.78 13.28
C LEU A 697 46.79 16.16 11.91
N LEU A 698 45.53 16.60 11.87
CA LEU A 698 44.91 17.13 10.65
C LEU A 698 45.69 18.34 10.09
N ILE A 699 46.09 19.27 10.96
CA ILE A 699 46.87 20.46 10.57
C ILE A 699 48.29 20.08 10.16
N ILE A 700 48.92 19.11 10.83
CA ILE A 700 50.26 18.61 10.47
C ILE A 700 50.23 17.99 9.07
N ALA A 701 49.24 17.11 8.81
CA ALA A 701 49.11 16.39 7.55
C ALA A 701 48.76 17.32 6.38
N ARG A 702 47.74 18.17 6.55
CA ARG A 702 47.16 18.99 5.46
C ARG A 702 47.65 20.43 5.41
N GLY A 703 48.41 20.88 6.41
CA GLY A 703 48.89 22.25 6.51
C GLY A 703 47.79 23.24 6.92
N ALA A 704 48.07 24.54 6.74
CA ALA A 704 47.24 25.63 7.24
C ALA A 704 46.00 25.98 6.37
N GLY A 705 45.91 25.38 5.18
CA GLY A 705 44.91 25.73 4.17
C GLY A 705 45.21 27.05 3.44
N ARG A 706 44.32 27.46 2.54
CA ARG A 706 44.49 28.65 1.67
C ARG A 706 44.40 29.99 2.39
N TRP A 707 43.77 30.02 3.57
CA TRP A 707 43.59 31.23 4.39
C TRP A 707 44.62 31.26 5.52
N SER A 708 45.89 31.36 5.15
CA SER A 708 47.03 31.28 6.07
C SER A 708 48.20 32.15 5.59
N LEU A 709 48.99 32.66 6.54
CA LEU A 709 50.24 33.35 6.21
C LEU A 709 51.30 32.40 5.62
N ASP A 710 51.28 31.11 5.96
CA ASP A 710 52.14 30.08 5.36
C ASP A 710 52.01 30.06 3.85
N ARG A 711 50.80 30.21 3.32
CA ARG A 711 50.59 30.27 1.87
C ARG A 711 51.06 31.59 1.26
N VAL A 712 50.82 32.72 1.93
CA VAL A 712 51.27 34.05 1.47
C VAL A 712 52.80 34.11 1.41
N LEU A 713 53.47 33.51 2.40
CA LEU A 713 54.92 33.48 2.54
C LEU A 713 55.58 32.29 1.84
N LYS A 714 54.80 31.41 1.17
CA LYS A 714 55.27 30.18 0.50
C LYS A 714 56.04 29.21 1.42
N LEU A 715 55.62 29.12 2.68
CA LEU A 715 56.14 28.20 3.69
C LEU A 715 55.40 26.85 3.73
N ALA A 716 54.38 26.68 2.87
CA ALA A 716 53.43 25.57 2.88
C ALA A 716 53.84 24.37 2.03
#